data_AF-A0A350CJU2-F1
#
_entry.id   AF-A0A350CJU2-F1
#
_cell.length_a   1.000
_cell.length_b   1.000
_cell.length_c   1.000
_cell.angle_alpha   90.00
_cell.angle_beta   90.00
_cell.angle_gamma   90.00
#
_symmetry.space_group_name_H-M   'P 1'
#
loop_
_entity.id
_entity.type
_entity.pdbx_description
1 polymer ?
#
loop_
_entity_poly.entity_id
_entity_poly.type
_entity_poly.pdbx_seq_one_letter_code
_entity_poly.pdbx_strand_id
1 'polypeptide(L)'
;VLSAVPDCGARAAAGDERWPETLAGTVRLESGEPLDRVMVSGLRRFCLRELADAPRVRDQLWSPFLLSADTLRLRAEERRGELRRLLGVVDPRVTQVASVAGLASAVGAAGTWGFEGPSGGGLRRVRWPVLSGVTAEGLLLVPARIRGAVVLLPDAAWTPEMLCGVSAGAEVSRGVVSRLVAAGCVVVIPALISREQRFSGNPDVVLTNQSHREYLYRQSFVVGRHVAGYEVQKVLAAVDLLVPWLRSELGDGVSGELPIGVGGVGEGGRIALAAAAVDERICACWVAGYFQQREGLWQEPLDRNVWRMLTEFGDAEQAGMVAPRRLVLEACRVPEFGGVVEALPGRVSVAAPGRVEVCRLSSVRAETERARKFYRVYGAESGLQLVETGVAGAGLPGTSEAVQLFLGGLWPGAEAGAGTESGAGVSEVAGAGERLGEFVLDRERRQLDEMQEHVQRLIRGSQRVRDGEWLVRPGEESGWPGRQSRLRVVVRDELIGRLPHVPVDPRPRSRRILETAEYVGYEVWLEVFEDVVAGGILLLPRGLSADEPRAVVVCQHGLEGAPLDTISRESGPYSVYGAFSEELVRRGFIVFAPQNPYRGGDDFRVLQRMSNPLGRSLFSLIVSQHQQLLRWLKTVPGVDADRIGFYGLSYGGKTAMRVPALLEDYSLSICSGDFTDWPRTIASNDERYSYVFTGEYEIPEWNLAHVASYAELAQLISPRPFMVEAGHRDGGQPTELVSGEFGRVRRHYDRLGLSARAELEFFDGPHQIHGVGTYRFLDRHLRGVTTEDTE
;
A
#
# COMPACT_ATOMS: atom_id res chain seq x y z
N VAL A 1 -19.52 -81.19 -48.38
CA VAL A 1 -20.11 -80.75 -47.10
C VAL A 1 -19.00 -80.16 -46.27
N LEU A 2 -19.11 -78.86 -46.04
CA LEU A 2 -18.13 -77.95 -45.44
C LEU A 2 -18.13 -78.09 -43.91
N SER A 3 -16.96 -78.01 -43.28
CA SER A 3 -16.81 -77.62 -41.86
C SER A 3 -15.46 -76.88 -41.72
N ALA A 4 -15.46 -75.56 -41.70
CA ALA A 4 -15.70 -74.69 -40.53
C ALA A 4 -14.41 -74.43 -39.74
N VAL A 5 -13.72 -73.34 -40.14
CA VAL A 5 -12.84 -72.54 -39.29
C VAL A 5 -13.55 -71.19 -39.16
N PRO A 6 -13.87 -70.70 -37.95
CA PRO A 6 -14.10 -69.28 -37.73
C PRO A 6 -12.84 -68.63 -37.17
N ASP A 7 -12.46 -67.64 -37.95
CA ASP A 7 -11.41 -66.64 -37.83
C ASP A 7 -11.40 -65.88 -36.49
N CYS A 8 -10.22 -65.34 -36.20
CA CYS A 8 -9.87 -64.51 -35.06
C CYS A 8 -10.81 -63.30 -34.90
N GLY A 9 -11.41 -63.17 -33.73
CA GLY A 9 -11.96 -61.90 -33.26
C GLY A 9 -10.83 -60.91 -33.00
N ALA A 10 -10.57 -60.04 -33.97
CA ALA A 10 -9.68 -58.90 -33.83
C ALA A 10 -10.13 -58.05 -32.64
N ARG A 11 -9.26 -57.94 -31.62
CA ARG A 11 -9.26 -56.78 -30.73
C ARG A 11 -9.22 -55.55 -31.63
N ALA A 12 -10.22 -54.69 -31.53
CA ALA A 12 -10.17 -53.36 -32.12
C ALA A 12 -8.87 -52.71 -31.63
N ALA A 13 -7.95 -52.48 -32.56
CA ALA A 13 -6.76 -51.70 -32.32
C ALA A 13 -7.22 -50.35 -31.76
N ALA A 14 -6.70 -49.98 -30.59
CA ALA A 14 -6.75 -48.60 -30.12
C ALA A 14 -6.18 -47.74 -31.24
N GLY A 15 -7.03 -46.95 -31.89
CA GLY A 15 -6.61 -46.07 -32.97
C GLY A 15 -5.56 -45.10 -32.47
N ASP A 16 -4.54 -44.86 -33.30
CA ASP A 16 -3.59 -43.76 -33.22
C ASP A 16 -4.34 -42.41 -33.31
N GLU A 17 -5.16 -42.06 -32.32
CA GLU A 17 -5.70 -40.71 -32.19
C GLU A 17 -4.56 -39.81 -31.71
N ARG A 18 -3.85 -39.25 -32.70
CA ARG A 18 -2.87 -38.20 -32.48
C ARG A 18 -3.58 -36.96 -31.93
N TRP A 19 -3.12 -36.44 -30.80
CA TRP A 19 -3.72 -35.26 -30.19
C TRP A 19 -3.70 -34.07 -31.16
N PRO A 20 -4.77 -33.28 -31.26
CA PRO A 20 -4.81 -32.15 -32.18
C PRO A 20 -3.81 -31.07 -31.78
N GLU A 21 -3.26 -30.34 -32.75
CA GLU A 21 -2.33 -29.21 -32.50
C GLU A 21 -3.01 -28.02 -31.80
N THR A 22 -4.33 -27.96 -31.83
CA THR A 22 -5.16 -26.92 -31.22
C THR A 22 -6.28 -27.59 -30.44
N LEU A 23 -6.52 -27.12 -29.21
CA LEU A 23 -7.58 -27.63 -28.35
C LEU A 23 -8.95 -27.39 -29.00
N ALA A 24 -9.84 -28.38 -28.92
CA ALA A 24 -11.21 -28.26 -29.42
C ALA A 24 -11.92 -27.02 -28.83
N GLY A 25 -12.64 -26.27 -29.68
CA GLY A 25 -13.33 -25.04 -29.26
C GLY A 25 -12.42 -23.81 -29.11
N THR A 26 -11.16 -23.89 -29.56
CA THR A 26 -10.21 -22.76 -29.53
C THR A 26 -9.64 -22.45 -30.91
N VAL A 27 -9.13 -21.23 -31.08
CA VAL A 27 -8.37 -20.82 -32.27
C VAL A 27 -6.87 -21.10 -32.04
N ARG A 28 -6.09 -21.34 -33.10
CA ARG A 28 -4.64 -21.52 -32.96
C ARG A 28 -3.98 -20.27 -32.34
N LEU A 29 -3.15 -20.48 -31.33
CA LEU A 29 -2.30 -19.44 -30.76
C LEU A 29 -1.06 -19.25 -31.64
N GLU A 30 -0.99 -18.13 -32.37
CA GLU A 30 0.11 -17.82 -33.30
C GLU A 30 1.25 -17.04 -32.66
N SER A 31 1.01 -16.31 -31.56
CA SER A 31 2.04 -15.51 -30.89
C SER A 31 3.17 -16.37 -30.32
N GLY A 32 4.41 -15.95 -30.54
CA GLY A 32 5.59 -16.55 -29.93
C GLY A 32 6.05 -15.86 -28.64
N GLU A 33 5.43 -14.74 -28.25
CA GLU A 33 5.87 -13.97 -27.08
C GLU A 33 5.50 -14.69 -25.77
N PRO A 34 6.42 -14.77 -24.78
CA PRO A 34 6.12 -15.37 -23.48
C PRO A 34 4.93 -14.71 -22.78
N LEU A 35 4.01 -15.53 -22.28
CA LEU A 35 2.76 -15.08 -21.65
C LEU A 35 3.00 -14.13 -20.45
N ASP A 36 4.03 -14.37 -19.64
CA ASP A 36 4.41 -13.51 -18.52
C ASP A 36 4.72 -12.07 -18.97
N ARG A 37 5.46 -11.92 -20.08
CA ARG A 37 5.84 -10.60 -20.63
C ARG A 37 4.65 -9.85 -21.21
N VAL A 38 3.81 -10.54 -21.98
CA VAL A 38 2.61 -9.90 -22.54
C VAL A 38 1.64 -9.52 -21.42
N MET A 39 1.50 -10.37 -20.40
CA MET A 39 0.64 -10.09 -19.26
C MET A 39 1.12 -8.85 -18.50
N VAL A 40 2.39 -8.80 -18.09
CA VAL A 40 2.94 -7.65 -17.34
C VAL A 40 2.88 -6.35 -18.17
N SER A 41 3.24 -6.40 -19.45
CA SER A 41 3.18 -5.21 -20.32
C SER A 41 1.74 -4.73 -20.59
N GLY A 42 0.79 -5.66 -20.75
CA GLY A 42 -0.64 -5.36 -20.88
C GLY A 42 -1.20 -4.71 -19.62
N LEU A 43 -0.96 -5.34 -18.46
CA LEU A 43 -1.37 -4.78 -17.17
C LEU A 43 -0.78 -3.39 -16.92
N ARG A 44 0.46 -3.13 -17.36
CA ARG A 44 1.05 -1.80 -17.29
C ARG A 44 0.30 -0.78 -18.14
N ARG A 45 -0.04 -1.10 -19.40
CA ARG A 45 -0.85 -0.21 -20.26
C ARG A 45 -2.22 0.06 -19.65
N PHE A 46 -2.86 -0.98 -19.13
CA PHE A 46 -4.13 -0.88 -18.41
C PHE A 46 -4.01 0.10 -17.22
N CYS A 47 -3.03 -0.10 -16.32
CA CYS A 47 -2.86 0.74 -15.15
C CYS A 47 -2.57 2.22 -15.52
N LEU A 48 -1.76 2.45 -16.55
CA LEU A 48 -1.45 3.81 -17.03
C LEU A 48 -2.68 4.51 -17.60
N ARG A 49 -3.54 3.79 -18.33
CA ARG A 49 -4.81 4.33 -18.84
C ARG A 49 -5.75 4.70 -17.69
N GLU A 50 -5.90 3.81 -16.71
CA GLU A 50 -6.76 4.06 -15.54
C GLU A 50 -6.27 5.24 -14.69
N LEU A 51 -4.95 5.40 -14.53
CA LEU A 51 -4.37 6.57 -13.87
C LEU A 51 -4.63 7.86 -14.66
N ALA A 52 -4.48 7.82 -15.99
CA ALA A 52 -4.77 8.98 -16.84
C ALA A 52 -6.25 9.39 -16.81
N ASP A 53 -7.16 8.45 -16.56
CA ASP A 53 -8.60 8.68 -16.44
C ASP A 53 -9.04 9.11 -15.02
N ALA A 54 -8.18 8.94 -14.00
CA ALA A 54 -8.50 9.26 -12.61
C ALA A 54 -9.01 10.70 -12.38
N PRO A 55 -8.49 11.76 -13.04
CA PRO A 55 -9.07 13.11 -12.96
C PRO A 55 -10.54 13.16 -13.34
N ARG A 56 -10.95 12.43 -14.40
CA ARG A 56 -12.33 12.40 -14.87
C ARG A 56 -13.24 11.73 -13.83
N VAL A 57 -12.76 10.65 -13.20
CA VAL A 57 -13.48 9.95 -12.12
C VAL A 57 -13.66 10.89 -10.91
N ARG A 58 -12.62 11.60 -10.50
CA ARG A 58 -12.72 12.61 -9.43
C ARG A 58 -13.67 13.74 -9.81
N ASP A 59 -13.59 14.26 -11.03
CA ASP A 59 -14.50 15.31 -11.49
C ASP A 59 -15.97 14.84 -11.43
N GLN A 60 -16.28 13.57 -11.71
CA GLN A 60 -17.63 13.01 -11.54
C GLN A 60 -18.10 12.99 -10.09
N LEU A 61 -17.21 12.71 -9.14
CA LEU A 61 -17.51 12.74 -7.72
C LEU A 61 -17.72 14.17 -7.20
N TRP A 62 -16.84 15.11 -7.59
CA TRP A 62 -16.81 16.46 -7.02
C TRP A 62 -17.70 17.48 -7.71
N SER A 63 -18.01 17.32 -9.01
CA SER A 63 -18.84 18.30 -9.74
C SER A 63 -20.19 18.57 -9.07
N PRO A 64 -20.92 17.54 -8.55
CA PRO A 64 -22.16 17.79 -7.79
C PRO A 64 -21.96 18.63 -6.53
N PHE A 65 -20.76 18.63 -5.92
CA PHE A 65 -20.49 19.40 -4.70
C PHE A 65 -20.32 20.89 -5.03
N LEU A 66 -19.93 21.22 -6.25
CA LEU A 66 -19.67 22.59 -6.72
C LEU A 66 -20.95 23.38 -7.07
N LEU A 67 -22.14 22.82 -6.86
CA LEU A 67 -23.42 23.48 -7.17
C LEU A 67 -23.69 24.70 -6.26
N SER A 68 -23.23 24.66 -5.02
CA SER A 68 -23.35 25.79 -4.08
C SER A 68 -22.31 25.70 -2.96
N ALA A 69 -22.00 26.85 -2.34
CA ALA A 69 -21.06 26.94 -1.22
C ALA A 69 -21.48 26.05 -0.04
N ASP A 70 -22.78 25.96 0.26
CA ASP A 70 -23.30 25.09 1.32
C ASP A 70 -23.15 23.61 1.00
N THR A 71 -23.41 23.21 -0.25
CA THR A 71 -23.24 21.82 -0.68
C THR A 71 -21.77 21.41 -0.58
N LEU A 72 -20.87 22.26 -1.07
CA LEU A 72 -19.43 22.02 -1.00
C LEU A 72 -18.97 21.91 0.44
N ARG A 73 -19.39 22.82 1.33
CA ARG A 73 -19.03 22.80 2.75
C ARG A 73 -19.46 21.51 3.44
N LEU A 74 -20.71 21.08 3.25
CA LEU A 74 -21.24 19.85 3.87
C LEU A 74 -20.50 18.60 3.37
N ARG A 75 -20.33 18.48 2.05
CA ARG A 75 -19.68 17.30 1.44
C ARG A 75 -18.18 17.27 1.68
N ALA A 76 -17.52 18.42 1.73
CA ALA A 76 -16.11 18.53 2.09
C ALA A 76 -15.86 17.95 3.48
N GLU A 77 -16.77 18.12 4.46
CA GLU A 77 -16.57 17.53 5.80
C GLU A 77 -16.59 16.00 5.78
N GLU A 78 -17.52 15.38 5.03
CA GLU A 78 -17.52 13.92 4.82
C GLU A 78 -16.20 13.48 4.18
N ARG A 79 -15.73 14.21 3.16
CA ARG A 79 -14.47 13.91 2.46
C ARG A 79 -13.23 14.15 3.33
N ARG A 80 -13.26 15.08 4.28
CA ARG A 80 -12.17 15.25 5.28
C ARG A 80 -12.04 14.02 6.16
N GLY A 81 -13.16 13.44 6.59
CA GLY A 81 -13.17 12.15 7.30
C GLY A 81 -12.47 11.05 6.50
N GLU A 82 -12.77 10.98 5.20
CA GLU A 82 -12.14 10.00 4.30
C GLU A 82 -10.65 10.28 4.07
N LEU A 83 -10.24 11.53 3.85
CA LEU A 83 -8.83 11.89 3.72
C LEU A 83 -8.04 11.54 5.01
N ARG A 84 -8.62 11.81 6.19
CA ARG A 84 -8.02 11.39 7.47
C ARG A 84 -7.86 9.87 7.52
N ARG A 85 -8.86 9.10 7.08
CA ARG A 85 -8.79 7.63 7.02
C ARG A 85 -7.69 7.13 6.06
N LEU A 86 -7.63 7.65 4.84
CA LEU A 86 -6.64 7.22 3.83
C LEU A 86 -5.21 7.61 4.19
N LEU A 87 -5.02 8.71 4.92
CA LEU A 87 -3.71 9.09 5.46
C LEU A 87 -3.38 8.38 6.78
N GLY A 88 -4.33 7.70 7.42
CA GLY A 88 -4.14 7.07 8.74
C GLY A 88 -4.16 8.05 9.91
N VAL A 89 -4.74 9.24 9.75
CA VAL A 89 -4.98 10.25 10.80
C VAL A 89 -6.24 9.86 11.60
N VAL A 90 -6.24 8.67 12.19
CA VAL A 90 -7.41 8.09 12.87
C VAL A 90 -7.19 7.79 14.34
N ASP A 91 -5.92 7.73 14.78
CA ASP A 91 -5.61 7.54 16.19
C ASP A 91 -5.92 8.81 16.99
N PRO A 92 -6.53 8.68 18.19
CA PRO A 92 -6.85 9.84 19.00
C PRO A 92 -5.57 10.51 19.50
N ARG A 93 -5.44 11.82 19.28
CA ARG A 93 -4.31 12.58 19.81
C ARG A 93 -4.44 12.78 21.31
N VAL A 94 -3.33 12.62 22.02
CA VAL A 94 -3.30 12.81 23.48
C VAL A 94 -3.59 14.26 23.88
N THR A 95 -3.30 15.21 23.00
CA THR A 95 -3.60 16.64 23.14
C THR A 95 -5.09 16.97 23.08
N GLN A 96 -5.94 16.06 22.57
CA GLN A 96 -7.39 16.23 22.54
C GLN A 96 -8.08 15.67 23.79
N VAL A 97 -7.45 14.70 24.48
CA VAL A 97 -8.10 13.86 25.50
C VAL A 97 -7.65 14.21 26.93
N ALA A 98 -6.47 14.81 27.10
CA ALA A 98 -5.93 15.19 28.41
C ALA A 98 -5.56 16.68 28.47
N SER A 99 -5.64 17.30 29.65
CA SER A 99 -5.05 18.62 29.93
C SER A 99 -3.52 18.49 29.97
N VAL A 100 -2.89 18.35 28.82
CA VAL A 100 -1.43 18.35 28.70
C VAL A 100 -0.95 19.76 29.04
N ALA A 101 0.06 19.86 29.91
CA ALA A 101 0.70 21.13 30.19
C ALA A 101 1.24 21.72 28.87
N GLY A 102 1.04 23.03 28.64
CA GLY A 102 1.19 23.66 27.32
C GLY A 102 2.58 23.53 26.69
N LEU A 103 2.71 23.97 25.42
CA LEU A 103 3.93 23.85 24.59
C LEU A 103 5.23 24.31 25.30
N ALA A 104 5.12 25.30 26.20
CA ALA A 104 6.23 25.81 27.02
C ALA A 104 6.64 24.91 28.21
N SER A 105 5.72 24.10 28.75
CA SER A 105 6.02 23.15 29.85
C SER A 105 6.63 21.83 29.36
N ALA A 106 6.45 21.51 28.08
CA ALA A 106 7.10 20.38 27.42
C ALA A 106 8.57 20.68 27.03
N VAL A 107 9.04 21.90 27.38
CA VAL A 107 10.45 22.32 27.36
C VAL A 107 11.16 21.70 28.58
N GLY A 108 11.37 20.39 28.54
CA GLY A 108 12.14 19.65 29.55
C GLY A 108 13.61 19.52 29.17
N ALA A 109 14.48 20.29 29.82
CA ALA A 109 15.92 20.02 30.03
C ALA A 109 16.91 20.01 28.85
N ALA A 110 16.61 20.59 27.68
CA ALA A 110 17.57 20.62 26.55
C ALA A 110 17.76 22.00 25.89
N GLY A 111 18.32 22.97 26.63
CA GLY A 111 19.04 24.14 26.08
C GLY A 111 18.21 25.22 25.36
N THR A 112 18.33 26.46 25.83
CA THR A 112 17.93 27.68 25.11
C THR A 112 19.07 28.17 24.21
N TRP A 113 18.78 28.51 22.95
CA TRP A 113 19.73 29.16 22.04
C TRP A 113 19.34 30.64 21.90
N GLY A 114 20.29 31.55 22.15
CA GLY A 114 20.06 33.00 22.05
C GLY A 114 20.20 33.51 20.60
N PHE A 115 19.50 34.59 20.28
CA PHE A 115 19.73 35.41 19.08
C PHE A 115 20.55 36.65 19.47
N GLU A 116 21.51 37.05 18.64
CA GLU A 116 21.95 38.45 18.57
C GLU A 116 21.21 39.15 17.42
N GLY A 117 20.31 40.06 17.77
CA GLY A 117 19.54 40.89 16.86
C GLY A 117 18.68 41.88 17.66
N PRO A 118 18.27 43.03 17.11
CA PRO A 118 17.54 44.02 17.88
C PRO A 118 16.19 43.43 18.30
N SER A 119 15.99 43.29 19.62
CA SER A 119 14.76 42.90 20.34
C SER A 119 14.32 41.41 20.35
N GLY A 120 14.97 40.60 21.20
CA GLY A 120 14.27 39.86 22.28
C GLY A 120 13.51 38.54 22.00
N GLY A 121 13.57 37.94 20.80
CA GLY A 121 12.96 36.63 20.52
C GLY A 121 13.97 35.47 20.59
N GLY A 122 13.68 34.41 21.36
CA GLY A 122 14.61 33.28 21.57
C GLY A 122 14.25 32.02 20.78
N LEU A 123 15.27 31.33 20.24
CA LEU A 123 15.13 30.00 19.62
C LEU A 123 15.12 28.93 20.72
N ARG A 124 14.07 28.11 20.75
CA ARG A 124 13.90 27.06 21.76
C ARG A 124 13.76 25.71 21.07
N ARG A 125 14.46 24.70 21.59
CA ARG A 125 14.13 23.31 21.29
C ARG A 125 12.82 22.96 22.00
N VAL A 126 11.95 22.25 21.30
CA VAL A 126 10.64 21.89 21.83
C VAL A 126 10.33 20.43 21.48
N ARG A 127 9.64 19.76 22.39
CA ARG A 127 9.07 18.42 22.22
C ARG A 127 7.64 18.47 22.71
N TRP A 128 6.70 17.82 22.03
CA TRP A 128 5.31 17.75 22.49
C TRP A 128 4.70 16.38 22.22
N PRO A 129 3.77 15.92 23.07
CA PRO A 129 3.14 14.61 22.90
C PRO A 129 2.11 14.65 21.77
N VAL A 130 1.95 13.55 21.04
CA VAL A 130 1.10 13.47 19.84
C VAL A 130 0.13 12.29 19.95
N LEU A 131 0.66 11.07 19.98
CA LEU A 131 -0.10 9.84 20.23
C LEU A 131 0.47 9.14 21.47
N SER A 132 -0.19 8.08 21.94
CA SER A 132 0.37 7.26 23.01
C SER A 132 1.71 6.65 22.58
N GLY A 133 2.79 7.11 23.23
CA GLY A 133 4.17 6.74 22.94
C GLY A 133 4.76 7.37 21.67
N VAL A 134 4.14 8.42 21.11
CA VAL A 134 4.69 9.18 19.97
C VAL A 134 4.70 10.66 20.31
N THR A 135 5.85 11.28 20.10
CA THR A 135 6.07 12.72 20.28
C THR A 135 6.46 13.37 18.96
N ALA A 136 6.38 14.69 18.94
CA ALA A 136 7.02 15.52 17.93
C ALA A 136 8.15 16.29 18.58
N GLU A 137 9.25 16.48 17.86
CA GLU A 137 10.41 17.27 18.28
C GLU A 137 10.74 18.30 17.19
N GLY A 138 11.22 19.48 17.60
CA GLY A 138 11.49 20.55 16.66
C GLY A 138 12.00 21.83 17.31
N LEU A 139 11.77 22.95 16.64
CA LEU A 139 12.14 24.28 17.09
C LEU A 139 10.91 25.17 17.28
N LEU A 140 10.99 26.07 18.25
CA LEU A 140 9.99 27.09 18.55
C LEU A 140 10.66 28.45 18.60
N LEU A 141 10.14 29.41 17.84
CA LEU A 141 10.55 30.80 17.86
C LEU A 141 9.37 31.66 18.31
N VAL A 142 9.60 32.50 19.32
CA VAL A 142 8.59 33.40 19.88
C VAL A 142 9.02 34.84 19.61
N PRO A 143 8.21 35.64 18.88
CA PRO A 143 8.52 37.04 18.61
C PRO A 143 8.28 37.89 19.87
N ALA A 144 8.88 39.09 19.91
CA ALA A 144 8.64 40.04 21.00
C ALA A 144 7.16 40.47 21.12
N ARG A 145 6.45 40.52 19.98
CA ARG A 145 5.01 40.80 19.92
C ARG A 145 4.32 39.71 19.11
N ILE A 146 3.45 38.95 19.76
CA ILE A 146 2.68 37.87 19.14
C ILE A 146 1.45 38.44 18.43
N ARG A 147 1.28 38.06 17.16
CA ARG A 147 0.12 38.40 16.30
C ARG A 147 -0.60 37.17 15.73
N GLY A 148 0.09 36.03 15.69
CA GLY A 148 -0.43 34.77 15.19
C GLY A 148 0.59 33.64 15.39
N ALA A 149 0.25 32.43 14.95
CA ALA A 149 1.18 31.30 14.97
C ALA A 149 1.25 30.59 13.63
N VAL A 150 2.39 30.00 13.33
CA VAL A 150 2.64 29.25 12.10
C VAL A 150 3.34 27.93 12.45
N VAL A 151 2.78 26.81 12.00
CA VAL A 151 3.52 25.55 11.93
C VAL A 151 4.19 25.47 10.57
N LEU A 152 5.52 25.58 10.54
CA LEU A 152 6.31 25.64 9.31
C LEU A 152 7.11 24.35 9.14
N LEU A 153 6.91 23.65 8.03
CA LEU A 153 7.43 22.31 7.78
C LEU A 153 8.60 22.34 6.79
N PRO A 154 9.77 21.80 7.15
CA PRO A 154 10.88 21.64 6.22
C PRO A 154 10.58 20.59 5.15
N ASP A 155 11.39 20.50 4.10
CA ASP A 155 11.45 19.27 3.29
C ASP A 155 12.06 18.12 4.12
N ALA A 156 11.80 16.86 3.75
CA ALA A 156 12.38 15.71 4.44
C ALA A 156 13.91 15.64 4.36
N ALA A 157 14.55 16.32 3.41
CA ALA A 157 16.01 16.45 3.36
C ALA A 157 16.56 17.54 4.29
N TRP A 158 15.70 18.35 4.93
CA TRP A 158 16.12 19.48 5.76
C TRP A 158 15.76 19.28 7.22
N THR A 159 16.69 19.59 8.10
CA THR A 159 16.41 19.70 9.53
C THR A 159 15.68 21.03 9.82
N PRO A 160 14.94 21.12 10.94
CA PRO A 160 14.45 22.40 11.45
C PRO A 160 15.54 23.47 11.54
N GLU A 161 16.75 23.08 11.94
CA GLU A 161 17.92 23.94 12.06
C GLU A 161 18.39 24.50 10.70
N MET A 162 18.43 23.67 9.66
CA MET A 162 18.73 24.11 8.30
C MET A 162 17.72 25.14 7.81
N LEU A 163 16.42 24.90 8.04
CA LEU A 163 15.35 25.82 7.65
C LEU A 163 15.44 27.18 8.40
N CYS A 164 15.91 27.17 9.65
CA CYS A 164 16.17 28.38 10.43
C CYS A 164 17.43 29.13 9.99
N GLY A 165 18.30 28.49 9.19
CA GLY A 165 19.59 29.04 8.78
C GLY A 165 20.69 28.95 9.84
N VAL A 166 20.58 28.04 10.81
CA VAL A 166 21.52 27.94 11.96
C VAL A 166 22.57 26.84 11.82
N SER A 167 22.56 26.11 10.71
CA SER A 167 23.54 25.06 10.37
C SER A 167 23.92 25.13 8.89
N ALA A 168 25.06 24.55 8.50
CA ALA A 168 25.47 24.47 7.09
C ALA A 168 24.34 23.94 6.19
N GLY A 169 24.18 24.52 5.00
CA GLY A 169 22.97 24.36 4.17
C GLY A 169 21.88 25.41 4.45
N ALA A 170 22.19 26.48 5.19
CA ALA A 170 21.27 27.54 5.63
C ALA A 170 20.57 28.36 4.52
N GLU A 171 21.02 28.32 3.26
CA GLU A 171 20.41 29.05 2.14
C GLU A 171 19.32 28.23 1.40
N VAL A 172 18.63 27.35 2.14
CA VAL A 172 17.55 26.50 1.60
C VAL A 172 16.23 27.25 1.41
N SER A 173 16.06 28.37 2.10
CA SER A 173 14.91 29.26 1.97
C SER A 173 15.37 30.70 2.04
N ARG A 174 14.65 31.63 1.40
CA ARG A 174 14.97 33.08 1.42
C ARG A 174 14.65 33.73 2.78
N GLY A 175 15.22 33.22 3.87
CA GLY A 175 14.97 33.72 5.23
C GLY A 175 13.49 33.69 5.63
N VAL A 176 12.74 32.63 5.28
CA VAL A 176 11.29 32.59 5.53
C VAL A 176 10.98 32.62 7.03
N VAL A 177 11.76 31.91 7.85
CA VAL A 177 11.58 31.85 9.30
C VAL A 177 11.74 33.23 9.94
N SER A 178 12.83 33.93 9.62
CA SER A 178 13.13 35.26 10.19
C SER A 178 12.05 36.29 9.81
N ARG A 179 11.55 36.27 8.58
CA ARG A 179 10.48 37.17 8.13
C ARG A 179 9.14 36.88 8.79
N LEU A 180 8.79 35.62 9.02
CA LEU A 180 7.58 35.26 9.77
C LEU A 180 7.67 35.71 11.24
N VAL A 181 8.80 35.48 11.90
CA VAL A 181 9.03 35.95 13.28
C VAL A 181 9.00 37.47 13.35
N ALA A 182 9.64 38.17 12.40
CA ALA A 182 9.61 39.63 12.32
C ALA A 182 8.20 40.20 12.08
N ALA A 183 7.32 39.46 11.40
CA ALA A 183 5.92 39.80 11.22
C ALA A 183 5.06 39.58 12.49
N GLY A 184 5.63 39.00 13.55
CA GLY A 184 4.93 38.71 14.80
C GLY A 184 4.32 37.32 14.88
N CYS A 185 4.73 36.38 14.01
CA CYS A 185 4.33 34.98 14.12
C CYS A 185 5.17 34.24 15.17
N VAL A 186 4.50 33.50 16.05
CA VAL A 186 5.14 32.35 16.72
C VAL A 186 5.36 31.27 15.66
N VAL A 187 6.58 30.75 15.53
CA VAL A 187 6.90 29.74 14.50
C VAL A 187 7.31 28.44 15.17
N VAL A 188 6.56 27.37 14.89
CA VAL A 188 6.86 25.99 15.31
C VAL A 188 7.34 25.21 14.10
N ILE A 189 8.52 24.59 14.20
CA ILE A 189 9.15 23.85 13.11
C ILE A 189 9.40 22.41 13.56
N PRO A 190 8.44 21.48 13.33
CA PRO A 190 8.64 20.07 13.64
C PRO A 190 9.70 19.46 12.71
N ALA A 191 10.46 18.50 13.24
CA ALA A 191 11.29 17.62 12.42
C ALA A 191 10.41 16.61 11.67
N LEU A 192 10.70 16.42 10.38
CA LEU A 192 10.13 15.35 9.57
C LEU A 192 11.07 14.14 9.57
N ILE A 193 10.52 12.97 9.27
CA ILE A 193 11.34 11.78 9.03
C ILE A 193 12.09 11.94 7.72
N SER A 194 13.40 11.85 7.78
CA SER A 194 14.25 12.08 6.62
C SER A 194 14.22 10.93 5.62
N ARG A 195 14.78 11.18 4.43
CA ARG A 195 15.02 10.13 3.43
C ARG A 195 16.41 9.48 3.54
N GLU A 196 17.11 9.69 4.66
CA GLU A 196 18.35 8.98 4.99
C GLU A 196 18.08 7.50 5.28
N GLN A 197 19.13 6.66 5.23
CA GLN A 197 19.01 5.21 5.48
C GLN A 197 19.60 4.76 6.83
N ARG A 198 20.20 5.66 7.61
CA ARG A 198 21.09 5.36 8.74
C ARG A 198 20.47 4.45 9.82
N PHE A 199 19.18 4.59 10.09
CA PHE A 199 18.45 3.86 11.13
C PHE A 199 17.41 2.89 10.55
N SER A 200 17.44 2.65 9.23
CA SER A 200 16.52 1.71 8.58
C SER A 200 16.98 0.27 8.78
N GLY A 201 16.35 -0.44 9.69
CA GLY A 201 16.57 -1.86 9.97
C GLY A 201 16.69 -2.11 11.46
N ASN A 202 17.19 -3.30 11.81
CA ASN A 202 17.46 -3.68 13.19
C ASN A 202 18.88 -4.25 13.28
N PRO A 203 19.79 -3.67 14.10
CA PRO A 203 21.16 -4.16 14.25
C PRO A 203 21.28 -5.64 14.64
N ASP A 204 20.31 -6.18 15.37
CA ASP A 204 20.28 -7.59 15.78
C ASP A 204 19.79 -8.54 14.66
N VAL A 205 19.25 -7.97 13.56
CA VAL A 205 18.73 -8.70 12.40
C VAL A 205 19.54 -8.37 11.15
N VAL A 206 19.29 -7.18 10.58
CA VAL A 206 19.99 -6.61 9.44
C VAL A 206 19.62 -5.13 9.27
N LEU A 207 20.58 -4.33 8.82
CA LEU A 207 20.34 -2.95 8.37
C LEU A 207 20.11 -2.91 6.86
N THR A 208 19.25 -2.00 6.41
CA THR A 208 18.83 -1.88 4.99
C THR A 208 19.23 -0.53 4.41
N ASN A 209 19.22 -0.43 3.09
CA ASN A 209 19.35 0.82 2.34
C ASN A 209 18.02 1.57 2.13
N GLN A 210 16.91 1.09 2.72
CA GLN A 210 15.64 1.79 2.64
C GLN A 210 15.77 3.17 3.28
N SER A 211 15.09 4.18 2.74
CA SER A 211 14.94 5.45 3.46
C SER A 211 14.17 5.24 4.77
N HIS A 212 14.37 6.07 5.80
CA HIS A 212 13.62 5.96 7.05
C HIS A 212 12.10 6.03 6.80
N ARG A 213 11.68 6.85 5.83
CA ARG A 213 10.26 6.96 5.41
C ARG A 213 9.77 5.67 4.77
N GLU A 214 10.53 5.06 3.87
CA GLU A 214 10.16 3.78 3.25
C GLU A 214 10.09 2.66 4.30
N TYR A 215 11.09 2.58 5.17
CA TYR A 215 11.15 1.54 6.20
C TYR A 215 9.96 1.63 7.16
N LEU A 216 9.55 2.84 7.56
CA LEU A 216 8.33 3.05 8.34
C LEU A 216 7.05 2.81 7.51
N TYR A 217 7.02 3.22 6.24
CA TYR A 217 5.87 3.04 5.35
C TYR A 217 5.50 1.57 5.20
N ARG A 218 6.49 0.69 4.91
CA ARG A 218 6.23 -0.74 4.69
C ARG A 218 5.54 -1.39 5.90
N GLN A 219 5.87 -0.93 7.11
CA GLN A 219 5.24 -1.40 8.35
C GLN A 219 3.86 -0.75 8.56
N SER A 220 3.77 0.57 8.42
CA SER A 220 2.57 1.33 8.76
C SER A 220 1.41 1.06 7.78
N PHE A 221 1.72 0.81 6.51
CA PHE A 221 0.73 0.58 5.46
C PHE A 221 -0.17 -0.61 5.79
N VAL A 222 0.41 -1.66 6.38
CA VAL A 222 -0.25 -2.92 6.78
C VAL A 222 -1.32 -2.72 7.87
N VAL A 223 -1.18 -1.68 8.69
CA VAL A 223 -2.13 -1.30 9.75
C VAL A 223 -2.99 -0.09 9.37
N GLY A 224 -3.03 0.28 8.09
CA GLY A 224 -3.83 1.40 7.60
C GLY A 224 -3.33 2.73 8.15
N ARG A 225 -2.01 2.88 8.26
CA ARG A 225 -1.32 4.10 8.66
C ARG A 225 -0.31 4.50 7.60
N HIS A 226 -0.02 5.78 7.54
CA HIS A 226 0.91 6.33 6.58
C HIS A 226 1.87 7.28 7.27
N VAL A 227 3.12 7.36 6.80
CA VAL A 227 4.14 8.27 7.35
C VAL A 227 3.62 9.72 7.36
N ALA A 228 2.98 10.11 6.25
CA ALA A 228 2.28 11.39 6.14
C ALA A 228 1.23 11.62 7.24
N GLY A 229 0.46 10.59 7.59
CA GLY A 229 -0.57 10.69 8.61
C GLY A 229 0.02 10.96 9.98
N TYR A 230 1.12 10.30 10.34
CA TYR A 230 1.83 10.61 11.59
C TYR A 230 2.33 12.05 11.61
N GLU A 231 2.91 12.54 10.51
CA GLU A 231 3.41 13.92 10.43
C GLU A 231 2.27 14.95 10.43
N VAL A 232 1.13 14.66 9.79
CA VAL A 232 -0.10 15.46 9.95
C VAL A 232 -0.55 15.45 11.40
N GLN A 233 -0.57 14.31 12.10
CA GLN A 233 -0.90 14.26 13.53
C GLN A 233 0.05 15.12 14.37
N LYS A 234 1.35 15.16 14.05
CA LYS A 234 2.32 16.04 14.73
C LYS A 234 1.97 17.51 14.55
N VAL A 235 1.57 17.91 13.35
CA VAL A 235 1.09 19.28 13.03
C VAL A 235 -0.19 19.58 13.81
N LEU A 236 -1.18 18.70 13.76
CA LEU A 236 -2.46 18.92 14.43
C LEU A 236 -2.32 18.95 15.97
N ALA A 237 -1.40 18.16 16.54
CA ALA A 237 -1.06 18.25 17.96
C ALA A 237 -0.43 19.61 18.31
N ALA A 238 0.40 20.18 17.43
CA ALA A 238 0.92 21.53 17.63
C ALA A 238 -0.22 22.57 17.60
N VAL A 239 -1.17 22.45 16.66
CA VAL A 239 -2.36 23.31 16.61
C VAL A 239 -3.20 23.17 17.90
N ASP A 240 -3.42 21.95 18.39
CA ASP A 240 -4.15 21.69 19.64
C ASP A 240 -3.53 22.41 20.84
N LEU A 241 -2.19 22.51 20.89
CA LEU A 241 -1.45 23.14 21.98
C LEU A 241 -1.26 24.65 21.81
N LEU A 242 -1.13 25.14 20.57
CA LEU A 242 -0.95 26.57 20.28
C LEU A 242 -2.19 27.37 20.67
N VAL A 243 -3.39 26.86 20.40
CA VAL A 243 -4.65 27.56 20.71
C VAL A 243 -4.75 27.97 22.19
N PRO A 244 -4.65 27.05 23.18
CA PRO A 244 -4.70 27.41 24.60
C PRO A 244 -3.46 28.18 25.07
N TRP A 245 -2.26 27.85 24.55
CA TRP A 245 -1.03 28.53 24.97
C TRP A 245 -1.04 30.01 24.58
N LEU A 246 -1.43 30.34 23.34
CA LEU A 246 -1.56 31.72 22.87
C LEU A 246 -2.55 32.54 23.71
N ARG A 247 -3.66 31.92 24.15
CA ARG A 247 -4.61 32.56 25.08
C ARG A 247 -3.94 32.87 26.42
N SER A 248 -3.12 31.98 26.96
CA SER A 248 -2.42 32.20 28.23
C SER A 248 -1.36 33.30 28.18
N GLU A 249 -0.59 33.40 27.08
CA GLU A 249 0.49 34.39 26.94
C GLU A 249 -0.03 35.82 26.75
N LEU A 250 -1.20 35.98 26.13
CA LEU A 250 -1.77 37.29 25.82
C LEU A 250 -2.71 37.86 26.90
N GLY A 251 -3.08 37.04 27.89
CA GLY A 251 -4.01 37.40 28.97
C GLY A 251 -5.46 37.58 28.52
N ASP A 252 -6.36 37.78 29.49
CA ASP A 252 -7.82 37.84 29.28
C ASP A 252 -8.32 39.06 28.47
N GLY A 253 -7.41 39.95 28.05
CA GLY A 253 -7.73 41.20 27.35
C GLY A 253 -7.78 41.12 25.82
N VAL A 254 -7.45 39.98 25.21
CA VAL A 254 -7.51 39.80 23.74
C VAL A 254 -8.86 39.23 23.33
N SER A 255 -9.68 40.07 22.71
CA SER A 255 -10.96 39.67 22.13
C SER A 255 -10.75 38.97 20.78
N GLY A 256 -10.64 37.63 20.78
CA GLY A 256 -10.62 36.80 19.56
C GLY A 256 -9.58 35.67 19.60
N GLU A 257 -9.79 34.63 18.79
CA GLU A 257 -8.77 33.60 18.57
C GLU A 257 -7.66 34.12 17.65
N LEU A 258 -6.40 33.90 18.01
CA LEU A 258 -5.28 34.25 17.14
C LEU A 258 -5.25 33.37 15.89
N PRO A 259 -4.88 33.93 14.73
CA PRO A 259 -4.80 33.17 13.48
C PRO A 259 -3.66 32.17 13.52
N ILE A 260 -3.93 30.96 13.02
CA ILE A 260 -2.97 29.86 12.89
C ILE A 260 -2.79 29.52 11.42
N GLY A 261 -1.55 29.61 10.94
CA GLY A 261 -1.15 29.15 9.61
C GLY A 261 -0.40 27.84 9.64
N VAL A 262 -0.38 27.16 8.50
CA VAL A 262 0.56 26.07 8.23
C VAL A 262 1.28 26.36 6.92
N GLY A 263 2.56 26.04 6.83
CA GLY A 263 3.29 26.17 5.58
C GLY A 263 4.39 25.15 5.46
N GLY A 264 4.86 24.87 4.24
CA GLY A 264 6.02 24.00 4.09
C GLY A 264 6.55 23.89 2.68
N VAL A 265 7.74 23.30 2.58
CA VAL A 265 8.48 23.11 1.33
C VAL A 265 8.61 21.62 1.01
N GLY A 266 8.40 21.23 -0.25
CA GLY A 266 8.53 19.85 -0.73
C GLY A 266 7.65 18.89 0.07
N GLU A 267 8.27 17.94 0.77
CA GLU A 267 7.55 17.04 1.66
C GLU A 267 6.75 17.78 2.74
N GLY A 268 7.31 18.84 3.32
CA GLY A 268 6.60 19.70 4.27
C GLY A 268 5.40 20.41 3.64
N GLY A 269 5.49 20.79 2.37
CA GLY A 269 4.38 21.38 1.61
C GLY A 269 3.22 20.40 1.43
N ARG A 270 3.53 19.12 1.19
CA ARG A 270 2.53 18.04 1.15
C ARG A 270 1.80 17.87 2.47
N ILE A 271 2.55 17.81 3.57
CA ILE A 271 1.98 17.67 4.92
C ILE A 271 1.17 18.91 5.29
N ALA A 272 1.63 20.12 4.92
CA ALA A 272 0.91 21.37 5.14
C ALA A 272 -0.44 21.38 4.41
N LEU A 273 -0.48 20.98 3.14
CA LEU A 273 -1.72 20.90 2.36
C LEU A 273 -2.71 19.92 2.99
N ALA A 274 -2.25 18.71 3.34
CA ALA A 274 -3.08 17.70 3.97
C ALA A 274 -3.61 18.18 5.34
N ALA A 275 -2.77 18.77 6.18
CA ALA A 275 -3.16 19.32 7.48
C ALA A 275 -4.20 20.43 7.34
N ALA A 276 -3.98 21.39 6.43
CA ALA A 276 -4.94 22.45 6.15
C ALA A 276 -6.26 21.91 5.61
N ALA A 277 -6.23 20.88 4.76
CA ALA A 277 -7.43 20.26 4.22
C ALA A 277 -8.27 19.58 5.32
N VAL A 278 -7.65 18.90 6.28
CA VAL A 278 -8.35 18.13 7.33
C VAL A 278 -8.63 18.91 8.62
N ASP A 279 -8.12 20.13 8.79
CA ASP A 279 -8.38 20.95 9.98
C ASP A 279 -8.74 22.39 9.61
N GLU A 280 -9.98 22.77 9.92
CA GLU A 280 -10.54 24.07 9.58
C GLU A 280 -10.02 25.22 10.46
N ARG A 281 -9.36 24.92 11.60
CA ARG A 281 -8.75 25.94 12.48
C ARG A 281 -7.56 26.66 11.83
N ILE A 282 -6.97 26.05 10.81
CA ILE A 282 -5.84 26.61 10.06
C ILE A 282 -6.37 27.64 9.07
N CYS A 283 -6.12 28.92 9.26
CA CYS A 283 -6.72 29.99 8.45
C CYS A 283 -5.96 30.31 7.15
N ALA A 284 -4.67 29.95 7.07
CA ALA A 284 -3.87 30.10 5.86
C ALA A 284 -2.90 28.92 5.66
N CYS A 285 -2.68 28.54 4.40
CA CYS A 285 -1.76 27.48 4.00
C CYS A 285 -0.76 27.99 2.95
N TRP A 286 0.52 27.67 3.10
CA TRP A 286 1.56 27.88 2.07
C TRP A 286 2.19 26.55 1.65
N VAL A 287 2.15 26.26 0.35
CA VAL A 287 2.63 25.00 -0.24
C VAL A 287 3.69 25.33 -1.29
N ALA A 288 4.95 25.11 -0.96
CA ALA A 288 6.08 25.36 -1.84
C ALA A 288 6.61 24.05 -2.46
N GLY A 289 6.65 23.99 -3.79
CA GLY A 289 7.41 22.97 -4.53
C GLY A 289 6.84 21.55 -4.50
N TYR A 290 5.55 21.39 -4.17
CA TYR A 290 4.87 20.09 -4.12
C TYR A 290 3.64 19.99 -5.05
N PHE A 291 2.86 21.06 -5.16
CA PHE A 291 1.52 21.03 -5.75
C PHE A 291 1.53 20.77 -7.26
N GLN A 292 0.99 19.63 -7.71
CA GLN A 292 0.94 19.26 -9.14
C GLN A 292 -0.11 18.18 -9.43
N GLN A 293 -0.30 17.83 -10.71
CA GLN A 293 -1.14 16.68 -11.08
C GLN A 293 -0.53 15.37 -10.54
N ARG A 294 -1.36 14.44 -10.07
CA ARG A 294 -0.91 13.31 -9.23
C ARG A 294 -1.00 11.94 -9.90
N GLU A 295 -1.32 11.86 -11.18
CA GLU A 295 -1.42 10.59 -11.92
C GLU A 295 -0.05 9.88 -12.04
N GLY A 296 1.04 10.64 -11.90
CA GLY A 296 2.40 10.13 -11.82
C GLY A 296 2.85 9.65 -10.43
N LEU A 297 1.97 9.64 -9.41
CA LEU A 297 2.33 9.33 -8.00
C LEU A 297 3.13 8.03 -7.84
N TRP A 298 2.85 7.02 -8.65
CA TRP A 298 3.54 5.72 -8.61
C TRP A 298 5.05 5.80 -8.90
N GLN A 299 5.53 6.89 -9.51
CA GLN A 299 6.95 7.13 -9.81
C GLN A 299 7.70 7.80 -8.64
N GLU A 300 6.97 8.36 -7.70
CA GLU A 300 7.52 9.02 -6.51
C GLU A 300 7.95 7.99 -5.47
N PRO A 301 8.80 8.34 -4.48
CA PRO A 301 9.22 7.40 -3.43
C PRO A 301 8.06 6.64 -2.81
N LEU A 302 8.30 5.39 -2.41
CA LEU A 302 7.25 4.49 -1.93
C LEU A 302 6.42 5.10 -0.79
N ASP A 303 7.05 5.92 0.06
CA ASP A 303 6.42 6.65 1.17
C ASP A 303 5.38 7.72 0.75
N ARG A 304 5.18 7.94 -0.55
CA ARG A 304 4.11 8.80 -1.09
C ARG A 304 2.94 8.01 -1.70
N ASN A 305 3.05 6.69 -1.82
CA ASN A 305 1.99 5.87 -2.41
C ASN A 305 0.84 5.65 -1.41
N VAL A 306 -0.24 6.43 -1.56
CA VAL A 306 -1.40 6.38 -0.65
C VAL A 306 -2.52 5.55 -1.27
N TRP A 307 -3.07 4.60 -0.50
CA TRP A 307 -4.20 3.77 -0.92
C TRP A 307 -5.44 4.60 -1.25
N ARG A 308 -6.12 4.30 -2.37
CA ARG A 308 -7.38 4.91 -2.82
C ARG A 308 -7.34 6.45 -3.04
N MET A 309 -6.19 7.09 -2.86
CA MET A 309 -6.08 8.55 -2.91
C MET A 309 -6.67 9.13 -4.19
N LEU A 310 -6.29 8.63 -5.36
CA LEU A 310 -6.64 9.22 -6.65
C LEU A 310 -8.06 8.90 -7.14
N THR A 311 -8.83 8.08 -6.42
CA THR A 311 -10.26 7.90 -6.72
C THR A 311 -11.10 9.07 -6.21
N GLU A 312 -10.63 9.76 -5.17
CA GLU A 312 -11.36 10.84 -4.52
C GLU A 312 -10.55 12.14 -4.44
N PHE A 313 -9.23 12.10 -4.44
CA PHE A 313 -8.38 13.26 -4.14
C PHE A 313 -7.18 13.35 -5.08
N GLY A 314 -6.99 14.52 -5.69
CA GLY A 314 -5.70 15.05 -6.12
C GLY A 314 -5.25 16.17 -5.19
N ASP A 315 -4.26 16.94 -5.63
CA ASP A 315 -3.85 18.14 -4.90
C ASP A 315 -4.93 19.24 -5.02
N ALA A 316 -5.63 19.33 -6.16
CA ALA A 316 -6.72 20.28 -6.36
C ALA A 316 -7.93 20.04 -5.44
N GLU A 317 -8.32 18.78 -5.23
CA GLU A 317 -9.42 18.42 -4.32
C GLU A 317 -9.06 18.74 -2.86
N GLN A 318 -7.81 18.50 -2.45
CA GLN A 318 -7.32 18.92 -1.13
C GLN A 318 -7.34 20.45 -0.98
N ALA A 319 -6.89 21.19 -1.99
CA ALA A 319 -7.02 22.65 -2.04
C ALA A 319 -8.49 23.11 -1.99
N GLY A 320 -9.40 22.35 -2.59
CA GLY A 320 -10.84 22.57 -2.51
C GLY A 320 -11.39 22.46 -1.09
N MET A 321 -10.84 21.55 -0.27
CA MET A 321 -11.19 21.44 1.17
C MET A 321 -10.53 22.52 2.04
N VAL A 322 -9.53 23.23 1.51
CA VAL A 322 -8.97 24.46 2.12
C VAL A 322 -9.88 25.66 1.85
N ALA A 323 -10.52 25.74 0.67
CA ALA A 323 -11.40 26.83 0.30
C ALA A 323 -12.52 27.08 1.35
N PRO A 324 -12.88 28.34 1.64
CA PRO A 324 -12.39 29.58 1.01
C PRO A 324 -11.13 30.18 1.68
N ARG A 325 -10.48 29.45 2.59
CA ARG A 325 -9.32 29.95 3.36
C ARG A 325 -8.13 30.21 2.45
N ARG A 326 -7.18 31.04 2.89
CA ARG A 326 -6.01 31.41 2.06
C ARG A 326 -5.17 30.17 1.73
N LEU A 327 -4.88 29.95 0.45
CA LEU A 327 -3.90 28.99 -0.04
C LEU A 327 -2.93 29.67 -0.99
N VAL A 328 -1.65 29.66 -0.64
CA VAL A 328 -0.55 30.17 -1.46
C VAL A 328 0.24 28.97 -1.98
N LEU A 329 0.23 28.78 -3.29
CA LEU A 329 1.03 27.80 -4.00
C LEU A 329 2.28 28.49 -4.52
N GLU A 330 3.46 27.91 -4.28
CA GLU A 330 4.71 28.43 -4.81
C GLU A 330 5.42 27.37 -5.65
N ALA A 331 5.50 27.60 -6.96
CA ALA A 331 6.28 26.78 -7.88
C ALA A 331 7.77 27.13 -7.71
N CYS A 332 8.50 26.25 -7.06
CA CYS A 332 9.91 26.43 -6.69
C CYS A 332 10.66 25.09 -6.70
N ARG A 333 11.99 25.17 -6.65
CA ARG A 333 12.87 24.01 -6.51
C ARG A 333 12.74 23.42 -5.11
N VAL A 334 12.86 22.11 -5.03
CA VAL A 334 12.94 21.33 -3.79
C VAL A 334 14.14 20.39 -3.87
N PRO A 335 14.61 19.85 -2.74
CA PRO A 335 15.60 18.78 -2.76
C PRO A 335 15.14 17.63 -3.66
N GLU A 336 15.94 17.33 -4.67
CA GLU A 336 15.69 16.16 -5.52
C GLU A 336 16.11 14.90 -4.78
N PHE A 337 15.40 13.82 -5.05
CA PHE A 337 15.69 12.49 -4.53
C PHE A 337 15.46 11.50 -5.66
N GLY A 338 16.26 10.46 -5.81
CA GLY A 338 15.85 9.32 -6.62
C GLY A 338 16.98 8.55 -7.28
N GLY A 339 16.57 7.60 -8.12
CA GLY A 339 17.44 6.56 -8.65
C GLY A 339 17.43 5.31 -7.76
N VAL A 340 18.44 4.45 -7.93
CA VAL A 340 18.69 3.33 -7.02
C VAL A 340 19.36 3.90 -5.77
N VAL A 341 18.74 3.73 -4.60
CA VAL A 341 19.37 4.12 -3.34
C VAL A 341 20.51 3.14 -3.05
N GLU A 342 21.76 3.58 -3.16
CA GLU A 342 22.91 2.71 -2.90
C GLU A 342 22.99 2.33 -1.42
N ALA A 343 23.31 1.07 -1.14
CA ALA A 343 23.47 0.59 0.22
C ALA A 343 24.80 1.05 0.82
N LEU A 344 24.76 1.69 1.99
CA LEU A 344 25.98 1.94 2.76
C LEU A 344 26.63 0.60 3.20
N PRO A 345 27.95 0.59 3.48
CA PRO A 345 28.64 -0.62 3.94
C PRO A 345 27.92 -1.33 5.09
N GLY A 346 27.76 -2.66 4.98
CA GLY A 346 27.10 -3.49 5.99
C GLY A 346 25.57 -3.53 5.91
N ARG A 347 24.96 -2.99 4.84
CA ARG A 347 23.50 -2.98 4.65
C ARG A 347 23.07 -3.82 3.47
N VAL A 348 21.87 -4.40 3.55
CA VAL A 348 21.25 -5.09 2.41
C VAL A 348 20.59 -4.09 1.45
N SER A 349 20.68 -4.40 0.15
CA SER A 349 20.12 -3.58 -0.93
C SER A 349 18.71 -4.05 -1.29
N VAL A 350 17.71 -3.39 -0.75
CA VAL A 350 16.29 -3.79 -0.80
C VAL A 350 15.32 -2.61 -0.96
N ALA A 351 15.82 -1.37 -1.08
CA ALA A 351 15.01 -0.17 -1.27
C ALA A 351 14.23 -0.17 -2.59
N ALA A 352 13.00 0.33 -2.56
CA ALA A 352 12.16 0.50 -3.73
C ALA A 352 12.65 1.66 -4.62
N PRO A 353 12.47 1.59 -5.95
CA PRO A 353 12.81 2.70 -6.84
C PRO A 353 11.84 3.88 -6.65
N GLY A 354 12.28 5.10 -6.86
CA GLY A 354 11.40 6.27 -6.86
C GLY A 354 12.17 7.56 -7.01
N ARG A 355 11.47 8.66 -7.34
CA ARG A 355 12.13 9.97 -7.46
C ARG A 355 11.23 11.16 -7.11
N VAL A 356 11.84 12.19 -6.56
CA VAL A 356 11.32 13.54 -6.36
C VAL A 356 12.09 14.45 -7.30
N GLU A 357 11.37 15.07 -8.23
CA GLU A 357 11.87 16.03 -9.20
C GLU A 357 11.15 17.37 -8.96
N VAL A 358 11.71 18.47 -9.47
CA VAL A 358 11.01 19.76 -9.49
C VAL A 358 9.68 19.63 -10.22
N CYS A 359 8.60 20.12 -9.61
CA CYS A 359 7.25 20.06 -10.21
C CYS A 359 7.24 20.78 -11.56
N ARG A 360 6.71 20.12 -12.60
CA ARG A 360 6.61 20.72 -13.93
C ARG A 360 5.63 21.88 -13.88
N LEU A 361 6.08 23.09 -14.23
CA LEU A 361 5.25 24.30 -14.12
C LEU A 361 3.91 24.20 -14.86
N SER A 362 3.86 23.52 -16.01
CA SER A 362 2.60 23.25 -16.72
C SER A 362 1.61 22.41 -15.90
N SER A 363 2.11 21.43 -15.15
CA SER A 363 1.32 20.59 -14.26
C SER A 363 0.83 21.38 -13.04
N VAL A 364 1.69 22.21 -12.45
CA VAL A 364 1.32 23.12 -11.33
C VAL A 364 0.18 24.05 -11.77
N ARG A 365 0.32 24.71 -12.93
CA ARG A 365 -0.70 25.62 -13.47
C ARG A 365 -2.03 24.89 -13.75
N ALA A 366 -1.96 23.71 -14.37
CA ALA A 366 -3.16 22.91 -14.67
C ALA A 366 -3.91 22.51 -13.39
N GLU A 367 -3.19 22.01 -12.39
CA GLU A 367 -3.79 21.60 -11.12
C GLU A 367 -4.30 22.82 -10.33
N THR A 368 -3.64 23.98 -10.43
CA THR A 368 -4.10 25.23 -9.81
C THR A 368 -5.43 25.69 -10.40
N GLU A 369 -5.61 25.59 -11.73
CA GLU A 369 -6.88 25.93 -12.37
C GLU A 369 -7.99 24.94 -11.99
N ARG A 370 -7.68 23.65 -11.78
CA ARG A 370 -8.64 22.70 -11.19
C ARG A 370 -9.05 23.13 -9.79
N ALA A 371 -8.09 23.52 -8.93
CA ALA A 371 -8.37 24.00 -7.57
C ALA A 371 -9.20 25.29 -7.55
N ARG A 372 -9.01 26.19 -8.52
CA ARG A 372 -9.74 27.46 -8.63
C ARG A 372 -11.25 27.28 -8.75
N LYS A 373 -11.72 26.16 -9.33
CA LYS A 373 -13.15 25.83 -9.42
C LYS A 373 -13.82 25.82 -8.05
N PHE A 374 -13.15 25.32 -7.02
CA PHE A 374 -13.68 25.25 -5.65
C PHE A 374 -13.80 26.64 -5.01
N TYR A 375 -12.79 27.49 -5.20
CA TYR A 375 -12.79 28.86 -4.68
C TYR A 375 -13.85 29.74 -5.34
N ARG A 376 -14.13 29.52 -6.64
CA ARG A 376 -15.17 30.23 -7.38
C ARG A 376 -16.56 30.02 -6.80
N VAL A 377 -16.86 28.82 -6.30
CA VAL A 377 -18.15 28.51 -5.65
C VAL A 377 -18.40 29.40 -4.43
N TYR A 378 -17.33 29.80 -3.73
CA TYR A 378 -17.39 30.72 -2.60
C TYR A 378 -17.24 32.20 -2.99
N GLY A 379 -17.04 32.53 -4.26
CA GLY A 379 -16.65 33.88 -4.69
C GLY A 379 -15.30 34.34 -4.12
N ALA A 380 -14.44 33.39 -3.75
CA ALA A 380 -13.21 33.62 -3.01
C ALA A 380 -11.95 33.32 -3.84
N GLU A 381 -11.99 33.51 -5.16
CA GLU A 381 -10.86 33.18 -6.07
C GLU A 381 -9.55 33.89 -5.70
N SER A 382 -9.64 35.07 -5.09
CA SER A 382 -8.48 35.79 -4.53
C SER A 382 -7.82 35.10 -3.33
N GLY A 383 -8.50 34.12 -2.71
CA GLY A 383 -7.96 33.26 -1.67
C GLY A 383 -6.96 32.22 -2.18
N LEU A 384 -6.98 31.88 -3.47
CA LEU A 384 -6.02 30.96 -4.10
C LEU A 384 -4.99 31.75 -4.91
N GLN A 385 -3.71 31.64 -4.54
CA GLN A 385 -2.62 32.36 -5.19
C GLN A 385 -1.56 31.39 -5.69
N LEU A 386 -0.99 31.66 -6.87
CA LEU A 386 0.16 30.94 -7.42
C LEU A 386 1.31 31.92 -7.64
N VAL A 387 2.44 31.63 -7.02
CA VAL A 387 3.71 32.35 -7.18
C VAL A 387 4.69 31.47 -7.93
N GLU A 388 5.30 32.00 -8.98
CA GLU A 388 6.26 31.27 -9.80
C GLU A 388 7.67 31.82 -9.59
N THR A 389 8.59 30.96 -9.17
CA THR A 389 9.93 31.40 -8.79
C THR A 389 10.98 30.98 -9.83
N GLY A 390 11.84 31.91 -10.23
CA GLY A 390 12.89 31.66 -11.22
C GLY A 390 12.35 31.23 -12.59
N VAL A 391 13.23 30.73 -13.46
CA VAL A 391 12.82 30.19 -14.76
C VAL A 391 12.14 28.84 -14.53
N ALA A 392 10.94 28.67 -15.08
CA ALA A 392 10.16 27.42 -15.04
C ALA A 392 9.85 26.89 -13.62
N GLY A 393 9.83 27.75 -12.59
CA GLY A 393 9.56 27.31 -11.21
C GLY A 393 10.78 26.70 -10.51
N ALA A 394 12.01 26.94 -10.98
CA ALA A 394 13.25 26.40 -10.39
C ALA A 394 13.93 27.35 -9.39
N GLY A 395 13.27 28.44 -8.97
CA GLY A 395 13.79 29.37 -7.97
C GLY A 395 13.76 28.80 -6.54
N LEU A 396 14.45 29.47 -5.62
CA LEU A 396 14.40 29.17 -4.18
C LEU A 396 12.99 29.47 -3.60
N PRO A 397 12.51 28.64 -2.65
CA PRO A 397 11.23 28.85 -2.00
C PRO A 397 11.24 30.06 -1.05
N GLY A 398 10.03 30.54 -0.74
CA GLY A 398 9.80 31.61 0.23
C GLY A 398 10.11 32.97 -0.36
N THR A 399 9.69 33.27 -1.58
CA THR A 399 9.79 34.63 -2.11
C THR A 399 9.08 35.66 -1.25
N SER A 400 9.49 36.93 -1.37
CA SER A 400 8.82 38.05 -0.68
C SER A 400 7.34 38.15 -1.02
N GLU A 401 6.98 37.88 -2.28
CA GLU A 401 5.58 37.78 -2.71
C GLU A 401 4.82 36.63 -2.02
N ALA A 402 5.36 35.40 -2.04
CA ALA A 402 4.68 34.25 -1.43
C ALA A 402 4.44 34.43 0.08
N VAL A 403 5.45 34.93 0.80
CA VAL A 403 5.34 35.18 2.25
C VAL A 403 4.33 36.29 2.54
N GLN A 404 4.33 37.36 1.76
CA GLN A 404 3.38 38.46 1.90
C GLN A 404 1.93 37.98 1.69
N LEU A 405 1.69 37.17 0.65
CA LEU A 405 0.36 36.61 0.37
C LEU A 405 -0.09 35.63 1.47
N PHE A 406 0.82 34.85 2.04
CA PHE A 406 0.53 33.92 3.13
C PHE A 406 0.17 34.67 4.41
N LEU A 407 0.97 35.67 4.79
CA LEU A 407 0.71 36.53 5.96
C LEU A 407 -0.63 37.28 5.82
N GLY A 408 -0.97 37.77 4.62
CA GLY A 408 -2.26 38.40 4.35
C GLY A 408 -3.47 37.47 4.51
N GLY A 409 -3.26 36.15 4.54
CA GLY A 409 -4.28 35.17 4.90
C GLY A 409 -4.45 34.95 6.41
N LEU A 410 -3.45 35.31 7.21
CA LEU A 410 -3.53 35.24 8.67
C LEU A 410 -4.27 36.45 9.24
N TRP A 411 -3.94 37.65 8.77
CA TRP A 411 -4.67 38.87 9.14
C TRP A 411 -4.59 39.96 8.04
N PRO A 412 -5.63 40.80 7.90
CA PRO A 412 -5.61 41.91 6.95
C PRO A 412 -4.47 42.90 7.21
N GLY A 413 -3.81 43.37 6.16
CA GLY A 413 -2.73 44.37 6.26
C GLY A 413 -1.44 43.84 6.89
N ALA A 414 -1.26 42.52 6.98
CA ALA A 414 0.02 41.95 7.37
C ALA A 414 1.11 42.39 6.37
N GLU A 415 2.26 42.83 6.88
CA GLU A 415 3.46 43.10 6.08
C GLU A 415 4.54 42.09 6.47
N ALA A 416 5.22 41.53 5.48
CA ALA A 416 6.44 40.77 5.70
C ALA A 416 7.43 41.70 6.41
N GLY A 417 7.89 41.32 7.61
CA GLY A 417 8.85 42.12 8.34
C GLY A 417 10.14 42.33 7.55
N ALA A 418 10.89 43.40 7.85
CA ALA A 418 12.20 43.72 7.25
C ALA A 418 13.31 42.73 7.67
N GLY A 419 13.01 41.43 7.73
CA GLY A 419 13.98 40.36 7.91
C GLY A 419 14.85 40.22 6.65
N THR A 420 16.10 39.83 6.83
CA THR A 420 17.05 39.70 5.72
C THR A 420 16.67 38.52 4.81
N GLU A 421 16.70 38.72 3.48
CA GLU A 421 16.63 37.61 2.50
C GLU A 421 17.88 36.72 2.54
N SER A 422 19.00 37.24 3.06
CA SER A 422 20.15 36.45 3.49
C SER A 422 19.80 35.73 4.79
N GLY A 423 20.10 34.43 4.89
CA GLY A 423 19.85 33.62 6.09
C GLY A 423 20.24 34.37 7.36
N ALA A 424 19.38 34.32 8.38
CA ALA A 424 19.59 35.09 9.60
C ALA A 424 21.00 34.82 10.17
N GLY A 425 21.70 35.89 10.55
CA GLY A 425 22.95 35.83 11.28
C GLY A 425 22.74 35.24 12.68
N VAL A 426 22.56 33.92 12.75
CA VAL A 426 22.66 33.18 14.00
C VAL A 426 24.13 32.85 14.17
N SER A 427 24.80 33.51 15.12
CA SER A 427 26.15 33.11 15.49
C SER A 427 26.05 31.71 16.09
N GLU A 428 26.83 30.76 15.55
CA GLU A 428 27.09 29.52 16.27
C GLU A 428 27.55 29.89 17.69
N VAL A 429 26.95 29.27 18.71
CA VAL A 429 27.59 29.26 20.03
C VAL A 429 28.86 28.44 19.84
N ALA A 430 30.03 29.08 19.99
CA ALA A 430 31.33 28.40 19.86
C ALA A 430 31.34 27.12 20.73
N GLY A 431 31.59 25.96 20.12
CA GLY A 431 31.56 24.64 20.78
C GLY A 431 30.27 23.82 20.61
N ALA A 432 29.30 24.31 19.83
CA ALA A 432 28.02 23.65 19.56
C ALA A 432 28.02 22.65 18.38
N GLY A 433 28.96 22.73 17.44
CA GLY A 433 28.89 22.00 16.15
C GLY A 433 28.77 20.47 16.30
N GLU A 434 29.70 19.84 17.02
CA GLU A 434 29.66 18.38 17.26
C GLU A 434 28.42 17.96 18.08
N ARG A 435 28.07 18.73 19.12
CA ARG A 435 26.89 18.46 19.97
C ARG A 435 25.56 18.68 19.23
N LEU A 436 25.52 19.52 18.20
CA LEU A 436 24.33 19.75 17.38
C LEU A 436 24.10 18.58 16.42
N GLY A 437 25.16 18.08 15.78
CA GLY A 437 25.10 16.91 14.92
C GLY A 437 24.58 15.68 15.67
N GLU A 438 25.15 15.38 16.84
CA GLU A 438 24.68 14.29 17.71
C GLU A 438 23.21 14.46 18.11
N PHE A 439 22.83 15.66 18.54
CA PHE A 439 21.44 15.94 18.92
C PHE A 439 20.45 15.72 17.77
N VAL A 440 20.78 16.17 16.55
CA VAL A 440 19.93 15.99 15.37
C VAL A 440 19.77 14.50 15.06
N LEU A 441 20.85 13.73 15.13
CA LEU A 441 20.84 12.28 14.92
C LEU A 441 20.03 11.55 16.00
N ASP A 442 20.20 11.93 17.26
CA ASP A 442 19.45 11.35 18.37
C ASP A 442 17.96 11.66 18.28
N ARG A 443 17.60 12.89 17.87
CA ARG A 443 16.20 13.27 17.59
C ARG A 443 15.63 12.43 16.45
N GLU A 444 16.36 12.30 15.34
CA GLU A 444 15.92 11.49 14.20
C GLU A 444 15.65 10.04 14.60
N ARG A 445 16.60 9.42 15.33
CA ARG A 445 16.43 8.06 15.84
C ARG A 445 15.20 7.95 16.75
N ARG A 446 15.06 8.81 17.77
CA ARG A 446 13.90 8.78 18.67
C ARG A 446 12.57 8.92 17.92
N GLN A 447 12.50 9.85 16.97
CA GLN A 447 11.27 10.10 16.21
C GLN A 447 10.90 8.90 15.34
N LEU A 448 11.87 8.19 14.75
CA LEU A 448 11.64 6.95 14.02
C LEU A 448 11.19 5.83 14.98
N ASP A 449 11.95 5.59 16.05
CA ASP A 449 11.71 4.51 17.01
C ASP A 449 10.31 4.61 17.64
N GLU A 450 9.90 5.81 18.07
CA GLU A 450 8.57 6.03 18.65
C GLU A 450 7.43 5.65 17.68
N MET A 451 7.55 6.03 16.41
CA MET A 451 6.55 5.70 15.40
C MET A 451 6.59 4.21 15.03
N GLN A 452 7.77 3.60 14.98
CA GLN A 452 7.91 2.16 14.79
C GLN A 452 7.29 1.38 15.94
N GLU A 453 7.64 1.70 17.19
CA GLU A 453 7.04 1.05 18.35
C GLU A 453 5.52 1.19 18.38
N HIS A 454 4.99 2.34 17.98
CA HIS A 454 3.56 2.54 17.83
C HIS A 454 2.95 1.59 16.80
N VAL A 455 3.54 1.51 15.59
CA VAL A 455 3.10 0.56 14.54
C VAL A 455 3.20 -0.88 15.03
N GLN A 456 4.30 -1.27 15.67
CA GLN A 456 4.49 -2.62 16.21
C GLN A 456 3.47 -2.96 17.31
N ARG A 457 3.07 -2.00 18.14
CA ARG A 457 1.95 -2.18 19.09
C ARG A 457 0.62 -2.43 18.36
N LEU A 458 0.34 -1.71 17.27
CA LEU A 458 -0.86 -1.92 16.46
C LEU A 458 -0.84 -3.33 15.81
N ILE A 459 0.28 -3.76 15.24
CA ILE A 459 0.44 -5.09 14.64
C ILE A 459 0.14 -6.19 15.69
N ARG A 460 0.80 -6.13 16.86
CA ARG A 460 0.56 -7.08 17.96
C ARG A 460 -0.88 -7.06 18.47
N GLY A 461 -1.55 -5.90 18.43
CA GLY A 461 -2.94 -5.74 18.82
C GLY A 461 -3.96 -6.12 17.74
N SER A 462 -3.53 -6.29 16.50
CA SER A 462 -4.41 -6.33 15.32
C SER A 462 -5.38 -7.51 15.32
N GLN A 463 -4.97 -8.66 15.88
CA GLN A 463 -5.87 -9.82 16.00
C GLN A 463 -7.12 -9.49 16.83
N ARG A 464 -6.99 -8.72 17.91
CA ARG A 464 -8.15 -8.32 18.73
C ARG A 464 -9.13 -7.45 17.96
N VAL A 465 -8.63 -6.64 17.02
CA VAL A 465 -9.46 -5.83 16.13
C VAL A 465 -10.26 -6.73 15.20
N ARG A 466 -9.61 -7.72 14.56
CA ARG A 466 -10.28 -8.67 13.66
C ARG A 466 -11.29 -9.56 14.42
N ASP A 467 -10.93 -10.07 15.60
CA ASP A 467 -11.82 -10.92 16.40
C ASP A 467 -13.15 -10.22 16.76
N GLY A 468 -13.21 -8.88 16.73
CA GLY A 468 -14.45 -8.10 16.92
C GLY A 468 -15.52 -8.36 15.85
N GLU A 469 -15.11 -8.65 14.60
CA GLU A 469 -16.03 -8.90 13.48
C GLU A 469 -16.05 -10.38 13.07
N TRP A 470 -14.92 -11.07 13.18
CA TRP A 470 -14.71 -12.40 12.60
C TRP A 470 -15.04 -13.55 13.55
N LEU A 471 -14.91 -13.36 14.87
CA LEU A 471 -15.09 -14.45 15.82
C LEU A 471 -16.56 -14.90 15.88
N VAL A 472 -16.82 -16.16 15.54
CA VAL A 472 -18.11 -16.83 15.76
C VAL A 472 -18.17 -17.36 17.18
N ARG A 473 -19.08 -16.81 18.00
CA ARG A 473 -19.29 -17.24 19.38
C ARG A 473 -20.28 -18.41 19.45
N PRO A 474 -20.26 -19.23 20.52
CA PRO A 474 -21.25 -20.29 20.72
C PRO A 474 -22.68 -19.75 20.61
N GLY A 475 -23.52 -20.37 19.78
CA GLY A 475 -24.89 -19.95 19.51
C GLY A 475 -25.05 -18.95 18.35
N GLU A 476 -23.96 -18.49 17.72
CA GLU A 476 -24.01 -17.59 16.56
C GLU A 476 -23.80 -18.32 15.21
N GLU A 477 -23.66 -19.65 15.22
CA GLU A 477 -23.25 -20.45 14.06
C GLU A 477 -24.19 -20.28 12.86
N SER A 478 -25.50 -20.28 13.11
CA SER A 478 -26.52 -20.13 12.06
C SER A 478 -26.48 -18.76 11.38
N GLY A 479 -25.89 -17.75 12.01
CA GLY A 479 -25.71 -16.41 11.46
C GLY A 479 -24.47 -16.26 10.57
N TRP A 480 -23.58 -17.26 10.55
CA TRP A 480 -22.32 -17.18 9.81
C TRP A 480 -22.49 -16.91 8.31
N PRO A 481 -23.38 -17.58 7.55
CA PRO A 481 -23.47 -17.36 6.09
C PRO A 481 -23.78 -15.91 5.71
N GLY A 482 -24.68 -15.25 6.45
CA GLY A 482 -24.99 -13.83 6.24
C GLY A 482 -23.80 -12.93 6.59
N ARG A 483 -23.13 -13.22 7.71
CA ARG A 483 -21.92 -12.50 8.13
C ARG A 483 -20.78 -12.67 7.13
N GLN A 484 -20.56 -13.88 6.65
CA GLN A 484 -19.54 -14.26 5.68
C GLN A 484 -19.69 -13.49 4.37
N SER A 485 -20.91 -13.43 3.81
CA SER A 485 -21.18 -12.65 2.59
C SER A 485 -20.86 -11.17 2.76
N ARG A 486 -21.22 -10.58 3.91
CA ARG A 486 -20.86 -9.19 4.25
C ARG A 486 -19.34 -9.01 4.38
N LEU A 487 -18.66 -9.91 5.08
CA LEU A 487 -17.22 -9.85 5.28
C LEU A 487 -16.43 -10.05 3.98
N ARG A 488 -16.93 -10.88 3.05
CA ARG A 488 -16.36 -11.01 1.70
C ARG A 488 -16.41 -9.69 0.94
N VAL A 489 -17.49 -8.93 1.07
CA VAL A 489 -17.60 -7.58 0.51
C VAL A 489 -16.58 -6.64 1.15
N VAL A 490 -16.43 -6.66 2.48
CA VAL A 490 -15.42 -5.85 3.18
C VAL A 490 -14.00 -6.19 2.71
N VAL A 491 -13.64 -7.47 2.63
CA VAL A 491 -12.33 -7.91 2.12
C VAL A 491 -12.12 -7.47 0.67
N ARG A 492 -13.14 -7.62 -0.18
CA ARG A 492 -13.08 -7.20 -1.57
C ARG A 492 -12.89 -5.69 -1.70
N ASP A 493 -13.55 -4.89 -0.88
CA ASP A 493 -13.61 -3.44 -1.07
C ASP A 493 -12.45 -2.73 -0.37
N GLU A 494 -12.11 -3.14 0.85
CA GLU A 494 -11.11 -2.47 1.69
C GLU A 494 -9.70 -3.02 1.54
N LEU A 495 -9.53 -4.29 1.13
CA LEU A 495 -8.22 -4.93 1.03
C LEU A 495 -7.81 -5.21 -0.43
N ILE A 496 -8.68 -5.87 -1.21
CA ILE A 496 -8.31 -6.29 -2.57
C ILE A 496 -8.54 -5.17 -3.58
N GLY A 497 -9.66 -4.45 -3.48
CA GLY A 497 -10.10 -3.44 -4.45
C GLY A 497 -10.89 -4.03 -5.62
N ARG A 498 -11.91 -3.30 -6.10
CA ARG A 498 -12.73 -3.69 -7.26
C ARG A 498 -12.20 -3.11 -8.55
N LEU A 499 -12.30 -3.91 -9.60
CA LEU A 499 -12.25 -3.44 -10.97
C LEU A 499 -13.69 -3.24 -11.48
N PRO A 500 -14.06 -2.04 -11.95
CA PRO A 500 -15.40 -1.79 -12.47
C PRO A 500 -15.61 -2.42 -13.86
N HIS A 501 -14.57 -3.00 -14.46
CA HIS A 501 -14.61 -3.55 -15.81
C HIS A 501 -15.37 -4.87 -15.87
N VAL A 502 -16.17 -5.02 -16.92
CA VAL A 502 -16.90 -6.26 -17.21
C VAL A 502 -16.03 -7.14 -18.11
N PRO A 503 -15.81 -8.42 -17.76
CA PRO A 503 -15.01 -9.29 -18.61
C PRO A 503 -15.67 -9.55 -19.96
N VAL A 504 -14.88 -9.52 -21.03
CA VAL A 504 -15.30 -9.77 -22.41
C VAL A 504 -15.50 -11.28 -22.70
N ASP A 505 -15.85 -11.62 -23.94
CA ASP A 505 -15.77 -12.99 -24.45
C ASP A 505 -14.31 -13.51 -24.35
N PRO A 506 -14.06 -14.71 -23.78
CA PRO A 506 -12.70 -15.23 -23.60
C PRO A 506 -11.90 -15.41 -24.87
N ARG A 507 -12.55 -15.59 -26.04
CA ARG A 507 -11.91 -15.84 -27.34
C ARG A 507 -10.70 -16.77 -27.23
N PRO A 508 -10.89 -18.00 -26.71
CA PRO A 508 -9.79 -18.84 -26.30
C PRO A 508 -8.90 -19.21 -27.48
N ARG A 509 -7.58 -19.07 -27.29
CA ARG A 509 -6.57 -19.51 -28.25
C ARG A 509 -5.69 -20.56 -27.61
N SER A 510 -5.23 -21.54 -28.37
CA SER A 510 -4.33 -22.56 -27.85
C SER A 510 -3.30 -23.07 -28.85
N ARG A 511 -2.20 -23.61 -28.32
CA ARG A 511 -1.25 -24.43 -29.07
C ARG A 511 -0.79 -25.59 -28.21
N ARG A 512 -0.65 -26.77 -28.81
CA ARG A 512 -0.06 -27.92 -28.14
C ARG A 512 1.44 -27.67 -27.89
N ILE A 513 1.88 -27.92 -26.66
CA ILE A 513 3.28 -27.71 -26.24
C ILE A 513 3.92 -28.97 -25.64
N LEU A 514 3.09 -29.93 -25.21
CA LEU A 514 3.52 -31.19 -24.60
C LEU A 514 2.63 -32.33 -25.09
N GLU A 515 3.22 -33.50 -25.36
CA GLU A 515 2.50 -34.74 -25.66
C GLU A 515 3.24 -35.91 -25.03
N THR A 516 2.53 -36.73 -24.26
CA THR A 516 3.06 -37.96 -23.66
C THR A 516 2.13 -39.15 -23.93
N ALA A 517 2.55 -40.34 -23.51
CA ALA A 517 1.68 -41.51 -23.52
C ALA A 517 0.46 -41.37 -22.59
N GLU A 518 0.53 -40.51 -21.56
CA GLU A 518 -0.50 -40.43 -20.50
C GLU A 518 -1.35 -39.17 -20.58
N TYR A 519 -0.85 -38.07 -21.16
CA TYR A 519 -1.55 -36.78 -21.21
C TYR A 519 -1.06 -35.90 -22.37
N VAL A 520 -1.80 -34.82 -22.64
CA VAL A 520 -1.41 -33.74 -23.57
C VAL A 520 -1.45 -32.39 -22.85
N GLY A 521 -0.57 -31.47 -23.24
CA GLY A 521 -0.51 -30.11 -22.69
C GLY A 521 -0.71 -29.04 -23.76
N TYR A 522 -1.62 -28.12 -23.51
CA TYR A 522 -1.90 -26.95 -24.35
C TYR A 522 -1.55 -25.67 -23.61
N GLU A 523 -0.77 -24.79 -24.23
CA GLU A 523 -0.73 -23.39 -23.82
C GLU A 523 -2.03 -22.71 -24.25
N VAL A 524 -2.64 -21.95 -23.34
CA VAL A 524 -3.95 -21.32 -23.51
C VAL A 524 -3.86 -19.82 -23.27
N TRP A 525 -4.58 -19.07 -24.09
CA TRP A 525 -4.75 -17.62 -24.01
C TRP A 525 -6.22 -17.24 -23.94
N LEU A 526 -6.55 -16.30 -23.05
CA LEU A 526 -7.90 -15.78 -22.84
C LEU A 526 -7.88 -14.26 -22.78
N GLU A 527 -8.83 -13.62 -23.45
CA GLU A 527 -9.13 -12.19 -23.27
C GLU A 527 -9.93 -12.01 -21.97
N VAL A 528 -9.54 -11.04 -21.13
CA VAL A 528 -10.28 -10.67 -19.91
C VAL A 528 -11.02 -9.34 -20.13
N PHE A 529 -10.29 -8.27 -20.44
CA PHE A 529 -10.80 -7.00 -20.96
C PHE A 529 -9.65 -6.25 -21.62
N GLU A 530 -9.86 -5.03 -22.13
CA GLU A 530 -8.84 -4.30 -22.87
C GLU A 530 -7.49 -4.23 -22.13
N ASP A 531 -6.42 -4.69 -22.80
CA ASP A 531 -5.05 -4.88 -22.30
C ASP A 531 -4.82 -5.94 -21.23
N VAL A 532 -5.86 -6.62 -20.76
CA VAL A 532 -5.75 -7.63 -19.70
C VAL A 532 -6.12 -9.00 -20.23
N VAL A 533 -5.17 -9.92 -20.09
CA VAL A 533 -5.26 -11.30 -20.57
C VAL A 533 -5.04 -12.27 -19.42
N ALA A 534 -5.58 -13.48 -19.57
CA ALA A 534 -5.31 -14.61 -18.69
C ALA A 534 -4.82 -15.79 -19.54
N GLY A 535 -4.09 -16.71 -18.95
CA GLY A 535 -3.58 -17.85 -19.69
C GLY A 535 -2.72 -18.77 -18.83
N GLY A 536 -2.22 -19.82 -19.44
CA GLY A 536 -1.41 -20.82 -18.75
C GLY A 536 -1.33 -22.10 -19.56
N ILE A 537 -1.14 -23.22 -18.86
CA ILE A 537 -1.04 -24.55 -19.47
C ILE A 537 -2.18 -25.42 -18.96
N LEU A 538 -3.00 -25.93 -19.89
CA LEU A 538 -4.01 -26.94 -19.63
C LEU A 538 -3.42 -28.33 -19.93
N LEU A 539 -3.42 -29.21 -18.94
CA LEU A 539 -3.06 -30.62 -19.08
C LEU A 539 -4.33 -31.48 -19.07
N LEU A 540 -4.48 -32.31 -20.11
CA LEU A 540 -5.60 -33.22 -20.26
C LEU A 540 -5.11 -34.66 -20.19
N PRO A 541 -5.65 -35.51 -19.30
CA PRO A 541 -5.29 -36.91 -19.24
C PRO A 541 -5.82 -37.65 -20.48
N ARG A 542 -5.14 -38.73 -20.87
CA ARG A 542 -5.63 -39.62 -21.92
C ARG A 542 -6.95 -40.29 -21.51
N GLY A 543 -7.80 -40.55 -22.50
CA GLY A 543 -9.10 -41.19 -22.27
C GLY A 543 -10.16 -40.28 -21.66
N LEU A 544 -9.97 -38.95 -21.75
CA LEU A 544 -11.00 -37.99 -21.36
C LEU A 544 -12.19 -38.08 -22.34
N SER A 545 -13.39 -38.32 -21.81
CA SER A 545 -14.63 -38.28 -22.59
C SER A 545 -15.58 -37.23 -22.04
N ALA A 546 -16.47 -36.69 -22.87
CA ALA A 546 -17.47 -35.72 -22.42
C ALA A 546 -18.51 -36.34 -21.46
N ASP A 547 -18.70 -37.66 -21.54
CA ASP A 547 -19.64 -38.42 -20.70
C ASP A 547 -19.08 -38.79 -19.32
N GLU A 548 -17.77 -38.62 -19.12
CA GLU A 548 -17.08 -38.88 -17.86
C GLU A 548 -16.31 -37.62 -17.39
N PRO A 549 -17.02 -36.57 -16.94
CA PRO A 549 -16.40 -35.32 -16.54
C PRO A 549 -15.49 -35.50 -15.32
N ARG A 550 -14.32 -34.86 -15.37
CA ARG A 550 -13.27 -34.97 -14.36
C ARG A 550 -13.08 -33.67 -13.61
N ALA A 551 -12.75 -33.80 -12.33
CA ALA A 551 -12.36 -32.68 -11.50
C ALA A 551 -11.09 -31.99 -12.03
N VAL A 552 -11.04 -30.67 -11.83
CA VAL A 552 -9.91 -29.83 -12.20
C VAL A 552 -9.12 -29.44 -10.96
N VAL A 553 -7.79 -29.41 -11.07
CA VAL A 553 -6.91 -28.75 -10.09
C VAL A 553 -6.18 -27.60 -10.76
N VAL A 554 -6.36 -26.40 -10.23
CA VAL A 554 -5.60 -25.22 -10.62
C VAL A 554 -4.29 -25.19 -9.84
N CYS A 555 -3.15 -25.32 -10.53
CA CYS A 555 -1.82 -25.48 -9.93
C CYS A 555 -0.99 -24.21 -10.08
N GLN A 556 -0.84 -23.44 -9.01
CA GLN A 556 -0.23 -22.11 -9.07
C GLN A 556 1.24 -22.10 -8.63
N HIS A 557 2.12 -21.63 -9.53
CA HIS A 557 3.54 -21.37 -9.24
C HIS A 557 3.75 -20.14 -8.33
N GLY A 558 4.91 -20.06 -7.68
CA GLY A 558 5.35 -18.94 -6.83
C GLY A 558 5.99 -17.76 -7.58
N LEU A 559 6.54 -16.83 -6.79
CA LEU A 559 7.20 -15.59 -7.23
C LEU A 559 8.29 -15.88 -8.27
N GLU A 560 8.34 -15.09 -9.35
CA GLU A 560 9.26 -15.26 -10.48
C GLU A 560 9.15 -16.63 -11.20
N GLY A 561 8.17 -17.47 -10.88
CA GLY A 561 7.93 -18.74 -11.57
C GLY A 561 7.09 -18.61 -12.85
N ALA A 562 6.95 -19.73 -13.55
CA ALA A 562 6.07 -19.90 -14.70
C ALA A 562 5.28 -21.23 -14.60
N PRO A 563 4.18 -21.40 -15.35
CA PRO A 563 3.42 -22.64 -15.40
C PRO A 563 4.25 -23.91 -15.63
N LEU A 564 5.24 -23.84 -16.52
CA LEU A 564 6.12 -24.97 -16.85
C LEU A 564 6.93 -25.45 -15.63
N ASP A 565 7.24 -24.59 -14.67
CA ASP A 565 8.00 -24.99 -13.48
C ASP A 565 7.23 -26.00 -12.61
N THR A 566 5.90 -25.95 -12.67
CA THR A 566 5.02 -26.87 -11.93
C THR A 566 4.90 -28.26 -12.59
N ILE A 567 5.39 -28.38 -13.83
CA ILE A 567 5.31 -29.57 -14.68
C ILE A 567 6.70 -30.20 -14.85
N SER A 568 7.75 -29.36 -14.86
CA SER A 568 9.11 -29.77 -15.16
C SER A 568 9.68 -30.74 -14.12
N ARG A 569 10.36 -31.77 -14.62
CA ARG A 569 11.19 -32.69 -13.84
C ARG A 569 12.67 -32.31 -13.84
N GLU A 570 13.03 -31.19 -14.43
CA GLU A 570 14.41 -30.70 -14.43
C GLU A 570 14.83 -30.25 -13.02
N SER A 571 16.12 -30.44 -12.71
CA SER A 571 16.70 -29.97 -11.45
C SER A 571 16.51 -28.47 -11.28
N GLY A 572 16.14 -28.01 -10.08
CA GLY A 572 15.72 -26.63 -9.83
C GLY A 572 14.20 -26.56 -9.64
N PRO A 573 13.39 -26.37 -10.69
CA PRO A 573 11.93 -26.38 -10.56
C PRO A 573 11.40 -27.63 -9.86
N TYR A 574 11.92 -28.82 -10.19
CA TYR A 574 11.49 -30.07 -9.56
C TYR A 574 11.76 -30.11 -8.05
N SER A 575 12.85 -29.49 -7.58
CA SER A 575 13.17 -29.46 -6.14
C SER A 575 12.20 -28.60 -5.32
N VAL A 576 11.47 -27.70 -5.98
CA VAL A 576 10.49 -26.81 -5.35
C VAL A 576 9.07 -27.33 -5.57
N TYR A 577 8.74 -27.79 -6.78
CA TYR A 577 7.36 -28.13 -7.14
C TYR A 577 7.07 -29.64 -7.22
N GLY A 578 8.10 -30.49 -7.26
CA GLY A 578 7.92 -31.94 -7.39
C GLY A 578 7.14 -32.37 -8.64
N ALA A 579 7.11 -31.53 -9.68
CA ALA A 579 6.24 -31.69 -10.86
C ALA A 579 4.75 -31.94 -10.49
N PHE A 580 4.23 -31.31 -9.43
CA PHE A 580 2.90 -31.63 -8.91
C PHE A 580 1.75 -31.50 -9.92
N SER A 581 1.86 -30.60 -10.92
CA SER A 581 0.89 -30.53 -12.01
C SER A 581 0.90 -31.79 -12.87
N GLU A 582 2.08 -32.34 -13.14
CA GLU A 582 2.24 -33.58 -13.91
C GLU A 582 1.76 -34.80 -13.11
N GLU A 583 2.09 -34.87 -11.82
CA GLU A 583 1.61 -35.94 -10.92
C GLU A 583 0.07 -35.97 -10.84
N LEU A 584 -0.57 -34.80 -10.76
CA LEU A 584 -2.03 -34.71 -10.69
C LEU A 584 -2.71 -35.10 -12.02
N VAL A 585 -2.18 -34.71 -13.18
CA VAL A 585 -2.77 -35.16 -14.46
C VAL A 585 -2.59 -36.67 -14.65
N ARG A 586 -1.46 -37.26 -14.22
CA ARG A 586 -1.27 -38.72 -14.23
C ARG A 586 -2.24 -39.46 -13.31
N ARG A 587 -2.61 -38.85 -12.18
CA ARG A 587 -3.70 -39.35 -11.31
C ARG A 587 -5.07 -39.21 -11.95
N GLY A 588 -5.19 -38.60 -13.12
CA GLY A 588 -6.40 -38.47 -13.92
C GLY A 588 -7.17 -37.17 -13.71
N PHE A 589 -6.61 -36.17 -13.01
CA PHE A 589 -7.25 -34.86 -12.91
C PHE A 589 -7.05 -34.11 -14.22
N ILE A 590 -7.95 -33.19 -14.54
CA ILE A 590 -7.60 -32.11 -15.46
C ILE A 590 -6.78 -31.10 -14.66
N VAL A 591 -5.69 -30.59 -15.22
CA VAL A 591 -4.86 -29.61 -14.52
C VAL A 591 -4.78 -28.33 -15.34
N PHE A 592 -4.96 -27.18 -14.68
CA PHE A 592 -4.67 -25.90 -15.28
C PHE A 592 -3.59 -25.18 -14.46
N ALA A 593 -2.43 -24.94 -15.06
CA ALA A 593 -1.34 -24.17 -14.46
C ALA A 593 -1.35 -22.74 -15.01
N PRO A 594 -1.98 -21.76 -14.32
CA PRO A 594 -2.07 -20.37 -14.78
C PRO A 594 -0.73 -19.63 -14.66
N GLN A 595 -0.47 -18.71 -15.58
CA GLN A 595 0.52 -17.65 -15.37
C GLN A 595 -0.12 -16.52 -14.57
N ASN A 596 0.58 -16.02 -13.55
CA ASN A 596 0.22 -14.80 -12.84
C ASN A 596 1.28 -13.69 -13.03
N PRO A 597 0.93 -12.40 -12.81
CA PRO A 597 1.77 -11.25 -13.12
C PRO A 597 2.77 -10.92 -12.01
N TYR A 598 3.59 -11.90 -11.58
CA TYR A 598 4.63 -11.71 -10.57
C TYR A 598 5.99 -12.23 -11.01
N ARG A 599 6.35 -11.94 -12.26
CA ARG A 599 7.65 -12.26 -12.87
C ARG A 599 8.19 -11.03 -13.60
N GLY A 600 9.49 -10.80 -13.54
CA GLY A 600 10.16 -9.66 -14.18
C GLY A 600 10.63 -8.57 -13.23
N GLY A 601 10.77 -8.87 -11.93
CA GLY A 601 11.29 -7.92 -10.96
C GLY A 601 10.45 -6.64 -10.86
N ASP A 602 11.09 -5.48 -10.98
CA ASP A 602 10.40 -4.20 -10.88
C ASP A 602 9.32 -3.97 -11.95
N ASP A 603 9.40 -4.66 -13.10
CA ASP A 603 8.40 -4.52 -14.17
C ASP A 603 6.99 -4.91 -13.71
N PHE A 604 6.87 -5.90 -12.81
CA PHE A 604 5.58 -6.26 -12.24
C PHE A 604 5.33 -5.59 -10.89
N ARG A 605 6.35 -5.42 -10.04
CA ARG A 605 6.16 -4.84 -8.69
C ARG A 605 5.59 -3.43 -8.74
N VAL A 606 5.96 -2.67 -9.78
CA VAL A 606 5.42 -1.32 -10.00
C VAL A 606 3.90 -1.30 -10.28
N LEU A 607 3.31 -2.41 -10.75
CA LEU A 607 1.86 -2.51 -11.00
C LEU A 607 1.06 -2.35 -9.71
N GLN A 608 1.56 -2.86 -8.58
CA GLN A 608 0.97 -2.64 -7.26
C GLN A 608 0.95 -1.13 -6.93
N ARG A 609 2.06 -0.43 -7.16
CA ARG A 609 2.18 1.02 -6.90
C ARG A 609 1.29 1.86 -7.82
N MET A 610 1.09 1.43 -9.06
CA MET A 610 0.13 2.08 -9.96
C MET A 610 -1.32 1.86 -9.51
N SER A 611 -1.62 0.68 -8.94
CA SER A 611 -2.97 0.27 -8.56
C SER A 611 -3.40 0.84 -7.20
N ASN A 612 -2.51 0.91 -6.23
CA ASN A 612 -2.81 1.36 -4.87
C ASN A 612 -3.51 2.74 -4.81
N PRO A 613 -3.07 3.79 -5.54
CA PRO A 613 -3.76 5.08 -5.55
C PRO A 613 -5.18 5.03 -6.09
N LEU A 614 -5.52 3.99 -6.86
CA LEU A 614 -6.86 3.75 -7.39
C LEU A 614 -7.69 2.82 -6.48
N GLY A 615 -7.18 2.49 -5.29
CA GLY A 615 -7.86 1.63 -4.31
C GLY A 615 -7.89 0.17 -4.77
N ARG A 616 -6.84 -0.27 -5.46
CA ARG A 616 -6.70 -1.59 -6.07
C ARG A 616 -5.35 -2.20 -5.70
N SER A 617 -5.30 -3.52 -5.67
CA SER A 617 -4.06 -4.29 -5.49
C SER A 617 -3.75 -5.09 -6.75
N LEU A 618 -2.56 -5.69 -6.81
CA LEU A 618 -2.19 -6.71 -7.80
C LEU A 618 -3.23 -7.84 -7.83
N PHE A 619 -3.82 -8.18 -6.68
CA PHE A 619 -4.87 -9.18 -6.58
C PHE A 619 -6.22 -8.72 -7.16
N SER A 620 -6.48 -7.43 -7.34
CA SER A 620 -7.65 -6.99 -8.13
C SER A 620 -7.57 -7.57 -9.55
N LEU A 621 -6.38 -7.48 -10.17
CA LEU A 621 -6.12 -7.96 -11.53
C LEU A 621 -6.16 -9.49 -11.58
N ILE A 622 -5.47 -10.15 -10.64
CA ILE A 622 -5.42 -11.62 -10.56
C ILE A 622 -6.82 -12.22 -10.35
N VAL A 623 -7.65 -11.64 -9.48
CA VAL A 623 -9.03 -12.12 -9.27
C VAL A 623 -9.85 -12.03 -10.55
N SER A 624 -9.71 -10.96 -11.35
CA SER A 624 -10.40 -10.85 -12.64
C SER A 624 -9.89 -11.87 -13.67
N GLN A 625 -8.58 -12.15 -13.69
CA GLN A 625 -8.01 -13.20 -14.54
C GLN A 625 -8.56 -14.57 -14.16
N HIS A 626 -8.61 -14.90 -12.87
CA HIS A 626 -9.17 -16.16 -12.39
C HIS A 626 -10.67 -16.27 -12.61
N GLN A 627 -11.44 -15.18 -12.52
CA GLN A 627 -12.86 -15.17 -12.85
C GLN A 627 -13.10 -15.53 -14.32
N GLN A 628 -12.29 -15.00 -15.25
CA GLN A 628 -12.38 -15.34 -16.67
C GLN A 628 -11.93 -16.78 -16.94
N LEU A 629 -10.86 -17.21 -16.28
CA LEU A 629 -10.34 -18.58 -16.33
C LEU A 629 -11.40 -19.59 -15.89
N LEU A 630 -12.09 -19.36 -14.77
CA LEU A 630 -13.15 -20.24 -14.28
C LEU A 630 -14.33 -20.29 -15.25
N ARG A 631 -14.76 -19.13 -15.77
CA ARG A 631 -15.81 -19.06 -16.81
C ARG A 631 -15.47 -19.92 -18.03
N TRP A 632 -14.23 -19.87 -18.49
CA TRP A 632 -13.79 -20.65 -19.65
C TRP A 632 -13.58 -22.13 -19.31
N LEU A 633 -12.94 -22.48 -18.19
CA LEU A 633 -12.71 -23.87 -17.79
C LEU A 633 -14.00 -24.67 -17.72
N LYS A 634 -15.08 -24.07 -17.20
CA LYS A 634 -16.42 -24.68 -17.15
C LYS A 634 -17.01 -25.00 -18.53
N THR A 635 -16.42 -24.51 -19.62
CA THR A 635 -16.83 -24.81 -21.01
C THR A 635 -15.93 -25.84 -21.70
N VAL A 636 -14.82 -26.23 -21.09
CA VAL A 636 -13.88 -27.19 -21.67
C VAL A 636 -14.50 -28.59 -21.61
N PRO A 637 -14.57 -29.34 -22.74
CA PRO A 637 -15.12 -30.69 -22.73
C PRO A 637 -14.42 -31.62 -21.73
N GLY A 638 -15.20 -32.39 -20.97
CA GLY A 638 -14.70 -33.30 -19.95
C GLY A 638 -14.35 -32.64 -18.62
N VAL A 639 -14.53 -31.32 -18.45
CA VAL A 639 -14.44 -30.65 -17.14
C VAL A 639 -15.73 -30.82 -16.36
N ASP A 640 -15.59 -31.22 -15.10
CA ASP A 640 -16.66 -31.08 -14.11
C ASP A 640 -16.67 -29.65 -13.54
N ALA A 641 -17.70 -28.88 -13.89
CA ALA A 641 -17.82 -27.47 -13.55
C ALA A 641 -17.96 -27.18 -12.05
N ASP A 642 -18.37 -28.17 -11.25
CA ASP A 642 -18.60 -28.03 -9.80
C ASP A 642 -17.43 -28.56 -8.96
N ARG A 643 -16.41 -29.14 -9.60
CA ARG A 643 -15.25 -29.77 -8.94
C ARG A 643 -13.93 -29.17 -9.43
N ILE A 644 -13.71 -27.88 -9.14
CA ILE A 644 -12.48 -27.15 -9.47
C ILE A 644 -11.75 -26.76 -8.18
N GLY A 645 -10.67 -27.46 -7.85
CA GLY A 645 -9.82 -27.14 -6.69
C GLY A 645 -8.70 -26.15 -7.02
N PHE A 646 -8.21 -25.45 -6.01
CA PHE A 646 -7.02 -24.59 -6.11
C PHE A 646 -5.87 -25.15 -5.27
N TYR A 647 -4.66 -25.22 -5.82
CA TYR A 647 -3.46 -25.62 -5.10
C TYR A 647 -2.27 -24.74 -5.52
N GLY A 648 -1.70 -23.97 -4.59
CA GLY A 648 -0.56 -23.09 -4.88
C GLY A 648 0.54 -23.09 -3.81
N LEU A 649 1.78 -22.88 -4.26
CA LEU A 649 2.97 -22.74 -3.40
C LEU A 649 3.43 -21.28 -3.35
N SER A 650 3.85 -20.78 -2.17
CA SER A 650 4.52 -19.47 -2.03
C SER A 650 3.62 -18.30 -2.43
N TYR A 651 4.01 -17.49 -3.42
CA TYR A 651 3.10 -16.51 -4.03
C TYR A 651 1.84 -17.17 -4.62
N GLY A 652 1.91 -18.43 -5.04
CA GLY A 652 0.74 -19.23 -5.37
C GLY A 652 -0.12 -19.59 -4.16
N GLY A 653 0.48 -19.75 -2.98
CA GLY A 653 -0.22 -19.84 -1.69
C GLY A 653 -0.94 -18.53 -1.34
N LYS A 654 -0.32 -17.38 -1.61
CA LYS A 654 -0.97 -16.06 -1.48
C LYS A 654 -2.23 -15.98 -2.36
N THR A 655 -2.15 -16.52 -3.57
CA THR A 655 -3.30 -16.66 -4.48
C THR A 655 -4.33 -17.65 -3.95
N ALA A 656 -3.92 -18.79 -3.39
CA ALA A 656 -4.81 -19.78 -2.77
C ALA A 656 -5.60 -19.22 -1.56
N MET A 657 -5.06 -18.21 -0.88
CA MET A 657 -5.77 -17.51 0.20
C MET A 657 -6.72 -16.42 -0.31
N ARG A 658 -6.34 -15.65 -1.33
CA ARG A 658 -7.11 -14.48 -1.78
C ARG A 658 -8.17 -14.81 -2.83
N VAL A 659 -7.81 -15.60 -3.84
CA VAL A 659 -8.69 -15.87 -4.98
C VAL A 659 -9.87 -16.77 -4.59
N PRO A 660 -9.67 -17.98 -4.00
CA PRO A 660 -10.78 -18.82 -3.55
C PRO A 660 -11.67 -18.17 -2.47
N ALA A 661 -11.13 -17.28 -1.63
CA ALA A 661 -11.94 -16.55 -0.65
C ALA A 661 -12.96 -15.61 -1.31
N LEU A 662 -12.65 -15.07 -2.50
CA LEU A 662 -13.51 -14.16 -3.25
C LEU A 662 -14.30 -14.84 -4.38
N LEU A 663 -13.77 -15.90 -4.98
CA LEU A 663 -14.40 -16.65 -6.07
C LEU A 663 -14.91 -17.98 -5.52
N GLU A 664 -16.22 -18.04 -5.30
CA GLU A 664 -16.90 -19.18 -4.66
C GLU A 664 -17.01 -20.41 -5.59
N ASP A 665 -16.68 -20.23 -6.87
CA ASP A 665 -16.61 -21.28 -7.90
C ASP A 665 -15.45 -22.28 -7.70
N TYR A 666 -14.46 -21.97 -6.86
CA TYR A 666 -13.46 -22.96 -6.44
C TYR A 666 -14.06 -23.86 -5.36
N SER A 667 -14.01 -25.18 -5.53
CA SER A 667 -14.63 -26.15 -4.62
C SER A 667 -13.81 -26.40 -3.36
N LEU A 668 -12.50 -26.16 -3.40
CA LEU A 668 -11.56 -26.22 -2.27
C LEU A 668 -10.33 -25.34 -2.51
N SER A 669 -9.52 -25.12 -1.47
CA SER A 669 -8.22 -24.46 -1.59
C SER A 669 -7.12 -25.11 -0.74
N ILE A 670 -5.92 -25.22 -1.31
CA ILE A 670 -4.70 -25.69 -0.64
C ILE A 670 -3.65 -24.58 -0.72
N CYS A 671 -3.23 -24.10 0.45
CA CYS A 671 -2.15 -23.13 0.60
C CYS A 671 -0.89 -23.85 1.07
N SER A 672 0.10 -23.97 0.18
CA SER A 672 1.40 -24.57 0.51
C SER A 672 2.49 -23.51 0.62
N GLY A 673 3.35 -23.65 1.63
CA GLY A 673 4.53 -22.80 1.83
C GLY A 673 4.22 -21.30 1.78
N ASP A 674 3.09 -20.87 2.35
CA ASP A 674 2.76 -19.44 2.55
C ASP A 674 2.02 -19.13 3.87
N PHE A 675 1.23 -20.06 4.40
CA PHE A 675 0.27 -19.80 5.48
C PHE A 675 0.94 -19.50 6.83
N THR A 676 0.79 -18.29 7.36
CA THR A 676 1.34 -17.84 8.65
C THR A 676 0.51 -16.68 9.24
N ASP A 677 0.90 -16.17 10.42
CA ASP A 677 0.47 -14.85 10.89
C ASP A 677 1.01 -13.75 9.96
N TRP A 678 0.25 -13.49 8.89
CA TRP A 678 0.67 -12.67 7.77
C TRP A 678 1.04 -11.22 8.17
N PRO A 679 0.23 -10.46 8.95
CA PRO A 679 0.62 -9.14 9.46
C PRO A 679 1.97 -9.11 10.15
N ARG A 680 2.27 -10.10 11.00
CA ARG A 680 3.57 -10.20 11.67
C ARG A 680 4.67 -10.45 10.65
N THR A 681 4.51 -11.46 9.79
CA THR A 681 5.49 -11.80 8.77
C THR A 681 5.83 -10.64 7.83
N ILE A 682 4.88 -9.78 7.46
CA ILE A 682 5.18 -8.69 6.51
C ILE A 682 5.63 -7.38 7.14
N ALA A 683 5.43 -7.18 8.46
CA ALA A 683 5.61 -5.88 9.09
C ALA A 683 6.40 -5.88 10.41
N SER A 684 6.79 -7.02 10.96
CA SER A 684 7.68 -7.06 12.15
C SER A 684 9.07 -6.53 11.84
N ASN A 685 9.66 -5.76 12.76
CA ASN A 685 10.99 -5.16 12.60
C ASN A 685 12.10 -5.85 13.42
N ASP A 686 11.81 -7.00 14.01
CA ASP A 686 12.71 -7.77 14.87
C ASP A 686 12.87 -9.24 14.42
N GLU A 687 12.16 -9.65 13.38
CA GLU A 687 12.18 -11.02 12.87
C GLU A 687 12.86 -11.10 11.50
N ARG A 688 13.89 -11.93 11.38
CA ARG A 688 14.71 -12.03 10.15
C ARG A 688 13.95 -12.47 8.91
N TYR A 689 12.88 -13.24 9.08
CA TYR A 689 12.04 -13.70 7.97
C TYR A 689 11.09 -12.60 7.45
N SER A 690 11.09 -11.40 8.04
CA SER A 690 10.11 -10.38 7.69
C SER A 690 10.40 -9.67 6.37
N TYR A 691 9.34 -9.39 5.60
CA TYR A 691 9.40 -8.68 4.32
C TYR A 691 9.84 -7.20 4.44
N VAL A 692 9.90 -6.64 5.66
CA VAL A 692 10.49 -5.31 5.86
C VAL A 692 11.99 -5.30 5.54
N PHE A 693 12.64 -6.46 5.50
CA PHE A 693 14.08 -6.60 5.23
C PHE A 693 14.39 -7.10 3.81
N THR A 694 13.37 -7.28 2.96
CA THR A 694 13.52 -7.91 1.64
C THR A 694 13.14 -6.94 0.50
N GLY A 695 13.42 -7.30 -0.75
CA GLY A 695 13.23 -6.42 -1.91
C GLY A 695 11.79 -6.30 -2.40
N GLU A 696 10.87 -7.13 -1.89
CA GLU A 696 9.48 -7.22 -2.32
C GLU A 696 8.61 -6.09 -1.76
N TYR A 697 8.82 -4.86 -2.25
CA TYR A 697 8.05 -3.68 -1.82
C TYR A 697 6.56 -3.70 -2.23
N GLU A 698 6.14 -4.67 -3.04
CA GLU A 698 4.75 -4.88 -3.41
C GLU A 698 3.95 -5.67 -2.37
N ILE A 699 4.63 -6.33 -1.42
CA ILE A 699 4.02 -7.21 -0.42
C ILE A 699 3.17 -6.48 0.64
N PRO A 700 3.57 -5.31 1.17
CA PRO A 700 2.71 -4.57 2.09
C PRO A 700 1.35 -4.23 1.47
N GLU A 701 0.27 -4.70 2.09
CA GLU A 701 -1.12 -4.47 1.66
C GLU A 701 -1.86 -3.53 2.63
N TRP A 702 -2.64 -2.59 2.11
CA TRP A 702 -3.26 -1.54 2.91
C TRP A 702 -4.20 -2.11 3.96
N ASN A 703 -3.96 -1.76 5.23
CA ASN A 703 -4.82 -2.05 6.38
C ASN A 703 -5.20 -3.53 6.57
N LEU A 704 -4.44 -4.45 5.96
CA LEU A 704 -4.70 -5.89 6.02
C LEU A 704 -4.82 -6.38 7.47
N ALA A 705 -3.96 -5.88 8.36
CA ALA A 705 -3.92 -6.29 9.76
C ALA A 705 -5.25 -6.04 10.49
N HIS A 706 -6.02 -5.03 10.12
CA HIS A 706 -7.30 -4.74 10.76
C HIS A 706 -8.50 -5.33 10.00
N VAL A 707 -8.33 -5.70 8.72
CA VAL A 707 -9.42 -6.19 7.87
C VAL A 707 -9.50 -7.72 7.90
N ALA A 708 -8.49 -8.42 7.41
CA ALA A 708 -8.47 -9.88 7.29
C ALA A 708 -7.05 -10.40 7.07
N SER A 709 -6.61 -11.36 7.89
CA SER A 709 -5.40 -12.15 7.67
C SER A 709 -5.77 -13.54 7.13
N TYR A 710 -4.81 -14.46 7.08
CA TYR A 710 -5.01 -15.79 6.51
C TYR A 710 -6.05 -16.64 7.21
N ALA A 711 -6.19 -16.57 8.53
CA ALA A 711 -7.30 -17.25 9.19
C ALA A 711 -8.66 -16.69 8.75
N GLU A 712 -8.81 -15.38 8.61
CA GLU A 712 -10.06 -14.75 8.12
C GLU A 712 -10.35 -15.12 6.66
N LEU A 713 -9.33 -15.15 5.80
CA LEU A 713 -9.50 -15.58 4.42
C LEU A 713 -9.90 -17.06 4.33
N ALA A 714 -9.34 -17.94 5.17
CA ALA A 714 -9.77 -19.33 5.29
C ALA A 714 -11.22 -19.45 5.82
N GLN A 715 -11.63 -18.58 6.75
CA GLN A 715 -13.02 -18.52 7.19
C GLN A 715 -13.96 -18.17 6.03
N LEU A 716 -13.58 -17.24 5.14
CA LEU A 716 -14.34 -16.96 3.92
C LEU A 716 -14.41 -18.13 2.94
N ILE A 717 -13.50 -19.10 3.03
CA ILE A 717 -13.54 -20.32 2.21
C ILE A 717 -14.59 -21.32 2.72
N SER A 718 -14.86 -21.35 4.03
CA SER A 718 -15.91 -22.21 4.62
C SER A 718 -17.26 -22.07 3.90
N PRO A 719 -18.08 -23.12 3.76
CA PRO A 719 -17.89 -24.47 4.26
C PRO A 719 -17.02 -25.36 3.36
N ARG A 720 -16.36 -24.78 2.35
CA ARG A 720 -15.51 -25.54 1.43
C ARG A 720 -14.26 -26.08 2.14
N PRO A 721 -13.74 -27.24 1.69
CA PRO A 721 -12.49 -27.78 2.22
C PRO A 721 -11.31 -26.81 2.06
N PHE A 722 -10.49 -26.72 3.09
CA PHE A 722 -9.27 -25.91 3.12
C PHE A 722 -8.12 -26.71 3.73
N MET A 723 -6.95 -26.65 3.11
CA MET A 723 -5.75 -27.31 3.61
C MET A 723 -4.53 -26.39 3.60
N VAL A 724 -3.67 -26.57 4.60
CA VAL A 724 -2.32 -26.00 4.67
C VAL A 724 -1.28 -27.11 4.59
N GLU A 725 -0.25 -26.91 3.76
CA GLU A 725 0.93 -27.77 3.66
C GLU A 725 2.17 -26.91 3.97
N ALA A 726 2.99 -27.32 4.94
CA ALA A 726 4.12 -26.51 5.40
C ALA A 726 5.35 -27.36 5.73
N GLY A 727 6.52 -26.94 5.23
CA GLY A 727 7.80 -27.58 5.53
C GLY A 727 8.44 -27.00 6.79
N HIS A 728 8.96 -27.83 7.69
CA HIS A 728 9.64 -27.37 8.90
C HIS A 728 10.91 -26.53 8.63
N ARG A 729 11.51 -26.68 7.45
CA ARG A 729 12.71 -25.95 7.02
C ARG A 729 12.41 -24.83 6.02
N ASP A 730 11.14 -24.43 5.89
CA ASP A 730 10.77 -23.23 5.13
C ASP A 730 11.16 -21.97 5.92
N GLY A 731 12.25 -21.32 5.48
CA GLY A 731 12.82 -20.16 6.19
C GLY A 731 11.93 -18.93 6.27
N GLY A 732 10.80 -18.88 5.55
CA GLY A 732 9.86 -17.77 5.57
C GLY A 732 8.70 -17.91 6.57
N GLN A 733 8.49 -19.10 7.14
CA GLN A 733 7.29 -19.43 7.92
C GLN A 733 7.62 -20.33 9.12
N PRO A 734 7.88 -19.75 10.31
CA PRO A 734 8.07 -20.53 11.53
C PRO A 734 6.86 -21.43 11.81
N THR A 735 7.13 -22.70 12.12
CA THR A 735 6.10 -23.74 12.36
C THR A 735 5.09 -23.31 13.43
N GLU A 736 5.55 -22.57 14.44
CA GLU A 736 4.74 -22.07 15.54
C GLU A 736 3.72 -21.03 15.07
N LEU A 737 4.09 -20.17 14.12
CA LEU A 737 3.17 -19.18 13.55
C LEU A 737 2.15 -19.83 12.62
N VAL A 738 2.57 -20.79 11.80
CA VAL A 738 1.69 -21.60 10.96
C VAL A 738 0.64 -22.31 11.84
N SER A 739 1.11 -22.97 12.90
CA SER A 739 0.25 -23.72 13.84
C SER A 739 -0.71 -22.80 14.59
N GLY A 740 -0.23 -21.65 15.07
CA GLY A 740 -1.03 -20.67 15.79
C GLY A 740 -2.15 -20.07 14.92
N GLU A 741 -1.82 -19.66 13.69
CA GLU A 741 -2.81 -19.12 12.77
C GLU A 741 -3.80 -20.20 12.31
N PHE A 742 -3.34 -21.43 12.06
CA PHE A 742 -4.22 -22.54 11.66
C PHE A 742 -5.13 -22.99 12.80
N GLY A 743 -4.70 -22.88 14.06
CA GLY A 743 -5.55 -23.10 15.23
C GLY A 743 -6.81 -22.23 15.22
N ARG A 744 -6.74 -21.02 14.65
CA ARG A 744 -7.90 -20.13 14.48
C ARG A 744 -8.86 -20.64 13.41
N VAL A 745 -8.32 -21.18 12.30
CA VAL A 745 -9.10 -21.84 11.24
C VAL A 745 -9.79 -23.09 11.77
N ARG A 746 -9.04 -23.96 12.46
CA ARG A 746 -9.56 -25.18 13.10
C ARG A 746 -10.72 -24.84 14.04
N ARG A 747 -10.52 -23.88 14.94
CA ARG A 747 -11.56 -23.41 15.87
C ARG A 747 -12.84 -22.97 15.15
N HIS A 748 -12.72 -22.25 14.03
CA HIS A 748 -13.88 -21.83 13.23
C HIS A 748 -14.59 -23.00 12.57
N TYR A 749 -13.85 -23.88 11.91
CA TYR A 749 -14.44 -25.05 11.25
C TYR A 749 -15.10 -25.99 12.28
N ASP A 750 -14.49 -26.20 13.45
CA ASP A 750 -15.08 -26.99 14.53
C ASP A 750 -16.38 -26.36 15.04
N ARG A 751 -16.40 -25.03 15.22
CA ARG A 751 -17.59 -24.27 15.62
C ARG A 751 -18.75 -24.47 14.65
N LEU A 752 -18.47 -24.60 13.35
CA LEU A 752 -19.47 -24.85 12.31
C LEU A 752 -19.79 -26.35 12.09
N GLY A 753 -19.17 -27.26 12.84
CA GLY A 753 -19.34 -28.71 12.63
C GLY A 753 -18.65 -29.25 11.36
N LEU A 754 -17.59 -28.58 10.90
CA LEU A 754 -16.89 -28.84 9.64
C LEU A 754 -15.45 -29.34 9.85
N SER A 755 -15.11 -29.89 11.01
CA SER A 755 -13.74 -30.28 11.38
C SER A 755 -13.00 -31.10 10.31
N ALA A 756 -13.69 -32.06 9.69
CA ALA A 756 -13.13 -32.93 8.64
C ALA A 756 -12.78 -32.21 7.31
N ARG A 757 -13.10 -30.90 7.19
CA ARG A 757 -12.85 -30.09 5.99
C ARG A 757 -11.70 -29.10 6.15
N ALA A 758 -11.05 -29.05 7.32
CA ALA A 758 -9.83 -28.26 7.53
C ALA A 758 -8.67 -29.21 7.82
N GLU A 759 -7.54 -29.10 7.12
CA GLU A 759 -6.36 -29.94 7.36
C GLU A 759 -5.05 -29.14 7.34
N LEU A 760 -4.09 -29.56 8.17
CA LEU A 760 -2.74 -29.01 8.22
C LEU A 760 -1.78 -30.20 8.19
N GLU A 761 -0.87 -30.19 7.23
CA GLU A 761 0.22 -31.16 7.13
C GLU A 761 1.56 -30.45 7.28
N PHE A 762 2.35 -30.91 8.24
CA PHE A 762 3.77 -30.58 8.30
C PHE A 762 4.61 -31.73 7.74
N PHE A 763 5.73 -31.38 7.13
CA PHE A 763 6.72 -32.35 6.67
C PHE A 763 8.14 -31.83 6.94
N ASP A 764 9.11 -32.75 7.04
CA ASP A 764 10.52 -32.38 7.15
C ASP A 764 11.10 -32.05 5.77
N GLY A 765 10.88 -30.82 5.32
CA GLY A 765 11.42 -30.32 4.07
C GLY A 765 11.55 -28.80 4.03
N PRO A 766 12.25 -28.29 3.01
CA PRO A 766 12.40 -26.86 2.74
C PRO A 766 11.11 -26.25 2.17
N HIS A 767 11.23 -25.07 1.57
CA HIS A 767 10.17 -24.43 0.78
C HIS A 767 9.89 -25.22 -0.51
N GLN A 768 8.93 -26.15 -0.45
CA GLN A 768 8.58 -27.03 -1.57
C GLN A 768 7.15 -27.59 -1.46
N ILE A 769 6.62 -28.14 -2.54
CA ILE A 769 5.44 -29.02 -2.53
C ILE A 769 5.83 -30.39 -1.93
N HIS A 770 5.07 -30.88 -0.96
CA HIS A 770 5.24 -32.23 -0.44
C HIS A 770 4.42 -33.27 -1.22
N GLY A 771 3.15 -32.96 -1.53
CA GLY A 771 2.34 -33.78 -2.43
C GLY A 771 1.92 -35.13 -1.85
N VAL A 772 1.84 -35.30 -0.53
CA VAL A 772 1.37 -36.56 0.08
C VAL A 772 -0.03 -36.40 0.66
N GLY A 773 -0.18 -35.66 1.76
CA GLY A 773 -1.49 -35.34 2.31
C GLY A 773 -2.34 -34.50 1.38
N THR A 774 -1.72 -33.57 0.64
CA THR A 774 -2.41 -32.73 -0.34
C THR A 774 -3.05 -33.51 -1.48
N TYR A 775 -2.42 -34.58 -1.98
CA TYR A 775 -3.03 -35.45 -2.99
C TYR A 775 -4.18 -36.27 -2.41
N ARG A 776 -4.04 -36.84 -1.21
CA ARG A 776 -5.14 -37.53 -0.51
C ARG A 776 -6.33 -36.60 -0.26
N PHE A 777 -6.05 -35.34 0.10
CA PHE A 777 -7.07 -34.32 0.30
C PHE A 777 -7.85 -34.03 -0.98
N LEU A 778 -7.16 -33.90 -2.12
CA LEU A 778 -7.78 -33.71 -3.43
C LEU A 778 -8.63 -34.91 -3.84
N ASP A 779 -8.10 -36.13 -3.73
CA ASP A 779 -8.83 -37.35 -4.10
C ASP A 779 -10.11 -37.51 -3.25
N ARG A 780 -10.04 -37.27 -1.94
CA ARG A 780 -11.22 -37.32 -1.05
C ARG A 780 -12.26 -36.27 -1.39
N HIS A 781 -11.86 -35.01 -1.54
CA HIS A 781 -12.83 -33.90 -1.65
C HIS A 781 -13.28 -33.59 -3.09
N LEU A 782 -12.54 -34.02 -4.11
CA LEU A 782 -12.91 -33.83 -5.52
C LEU A 782 -13.35 -35.11 -6.22
N ARG A 783 -13.05 -36.30 -5.67
CA ARG A 783 -13.45 -37.58 -6.30
C ARG A 783 -14.22 -38.51 -5.38
N GLY A 784 -14.26 -38.23 -4.08
CA GLY A 784 -14.92 -39.09 -3.11
C GLY A 784 -14.17 -40.39 -2.83
N VAL A 785 -12.88 -40.47 -3.18
CA VAL A 785 -12.03 -41.64 -2.88
C VAL A 785 -11.76 -41.65 -1.37
N THR A 786 -12.06 -42.76 -0.71
CA THR A 786 -11.82 -42.90 0.74
C THR A 786 -10.48 -43.60 0.98
N THR A 787 -9.91 -43.45 2.18
CA THR A 787 -8.62 -44.07 2.53
C THR A 787 -8.63 -45.61 2.41
N GLU A 788 -9.80 -46.24 2.51
CA GLU A 788 -9.98 -47.69 2.32
C GLU A 788 -9.77 -48.14 0.86
N ASP A 789 -9.87 -47.24 -0.12
CA ASP A 789 -9.71 -47.55 -1.55
C ASP A 789 -8.24 -47.50 -2.02
N THR A 790 -7.30 -47.14 -1.12
CA THR A 790 -5.90 -46.83 -1.44
C THR A 790 -4.85 -47.60 -0.63
N GLU A 791 -5.28 -48.48 0.29
CA GLU A 791 -4.46 -49.55 0.88
C GLU A 791 -4.68 -50.87 0.12
#